data_AF-A0A1D8AVS3-F1
#
_entry.id   AF-A0A1D8AVS3-F1
#
_cell.length_a   1.000
_cell.length_b   1.000
_cell.length_c   1.000
_cell.angle_alpha   90.00
_cell.angle_beta   90.00
_cell.angle_gamma   90.00
#
_symmetry.space_group_name_H-M   'P 1'
#
loop_
_entity.id
_entity.type
_entity.pdbx_description
1 polymer ?
#
loop_
_entity_poly.entity_id
_entity_poly.type
_entity_poly.pdbx_seq_one_letter_code
_entity_poly.pdbx_strand_id
1 'polypeptide(L)'
;MPETAFSFSHLETPSPGATLPPGRHLVRGWVWPKPGGHFVDVRARVGDRIFAGVHGLPRPDLATHFHTGRPVALAEFAIAVELNASDRETVLEALTIEGRWIPFQIVNWTIAAGAAPVDFAIPRGPLRWIDHGHGLRQLLRAAARHPGESLAGLAAQLADELPWPRVLRDAPTPLIGFVDEPASVCCCRFGRIPAFGHLFHPTQRIRRILATVDLQSWQLLAIHQPSPGPAAFYTQYPHARACGFIGLVDVPAQLPNPVSLRIYAELEDGSLHLGPVVRTRLHTQEAEKDPGPATASFDSALTAWEQALAKREMSVARDADLDRIVSELRTAHAASARLRPAPTVPALVTAPARAAAPLPSRVLLATHGLSLQGAPRFLLELGCALAAAGARLQVVSAEDGPLRAAFESLGATVRILDCTSVMQAGSPAAATSALADLAAEPDWAAADLVIANSFTTFWAVHAAKAADRPVLFYVHESTTPASFYGQRVPPPVISLTEEAFALADLVSFTTASTRNCHLGYGRPERHRLTPGWVDVAALDTWAATQDRAALRRDLGVQPGEQLVCNIGTVSDRKGQHTFARAVDLLGRRHPELMARTRFLLLGGRDTPFDTMLADTLADLGHANLLVHPETTDYLRYYLAADLFACSSYEESSPRVVFEAMALGVPIIASAVHGVPELVRDGLEACLLPPGDTVAWADGLARLLATPTVGRELAARARARAENQFAAPAVMARHLALAATAALRPG
;
A
#
# COMPACT_ATOMS: atom_id res chain seq x y z
N MET A 1 30.43 -23.17 20.44
CA MET A 1 29.38 -22.59 19.58
C MET A 1 28.29 -23.63 19.43
N PRO A 2 27.14 -23.49 20.13
CA PRO A 2 25.96 -24.27 19.81
C PRO A 2 25.62 -24.16 18.31
N GLU A 3 25.25 -25.30 17.74
CA GLU A 3 24.88 -25.42 16.34
C GLU A 3 23.56 -26.19 16.26
N THR A 4 22.63 -25.67 15.46
CA THR A 4 21.39 -26.35 15.11
C THR A 4 21.39 -26.64 13.61
N ALA A 5 20.33 -27.30 13.13
CA ALA A 5 20.12 -27.50 11.70
C ALA A 5 20.01 -26.19 10.89
N PHE A 6 19.76 -25.05 11.56
CA PHE A 6 19.44 -23.78 10.91
C PHE A 6 20.29 -22.59 11.36
N SER A 7 21.06 -22.72 12.45
CA SER A 7 21.83 -21.59 13.00
C SER A 7 23.15 -21.98 13.65
N PHE A 8 24.01 -20.98 13.74
CA PHE A 8 25.12 -20.88 14.68
C PHE A 8 24.76 -19.85 15.75
N SER A 9 25.13 -20.08 17.00
CA SER A 9 24.88 -19.11 18.07
C SER A 9 25.95 -19.12 19.16
N HIS A 10 25.97 -18.06 19.97
CA HIS A 10 26.71 -18.01 21.21
C HIS A 10 26.01 -17.08 22.21
N LEU A 11 25.88 -17.53 23.46
CA LEU A 11 25.40 -16.71 24.56
C LEU A 11 26.60 -16.13 25.32
N GLU A 12 26.66 -14.81 25.45
CA GLU A 12 27.76 -14.09 26.06
C GLU A 12 27.43 -13.68 27.51
N THR A 13 26.20 -13.24 27.78
CA THR A 13 25.80 -12.77 29.11
C THR A 13 24.31 -12.97 29.35
N PRO A 14 23.86 -13.42 30.53
CA PRO A 14 24.65 -14.10 31.54
C PRO A 14 25.22 -15.42 30.97
N SER A 15 26.34 -15.89 31.51
CA SER A 15 26.92 -17.15 31.05
C SER A 15 25.94 -18.31 31.29
N PRO A 16 25.87 -19.33 30.40
CA PRO A 16 25.03 -20.50 30.62
C PRO A 16 25.31 -21.15 31.98
N GLY A 17 24.25 -21.47 32.74
CA GLY A 17 24.38 -22.06 34.08
C GLY A 17 24.66 -21.07 35.21
N ALA A 18 24.68 -19.75 34.94
CA ALA A 18 24.87 -18.73 35.97
C ALA A 18 23.82 -18.81 37.09
N THR A 19 24.23 -18.43 38.30
CA THR A 19 23.33 -18.18 39.42
C THR A 19 22.83 -16.75 39.37
N LEU A 20 21.51 -16.56 39.23
CA LEU A 20 20.86 -15.26 39.07
C LEU A 20 19.85 -15.00 40.20
N PRO A 21 19.71 -13.77 40.69
CA PRO A 21 18.60 -13.39 41.56
C PRO A 21 17.26 -13.33 40.82
N PRO A 22 16.11 -13.52 41.51
CA PRO A 22 14.82 -13.17 40.92
C PRO A 22 14.80 -11.70 40.47
N GLY A 23 14.17 -11.42 39.34
CA GLY A 23 14.08 -10.09 38.75
C GLY A 23 14.47 -10.07 37.28
N ARG A 24 14.80 -8.89 36.77
CA ARG A 24 15.08 -8.66 35.35
C ARG A 24 16.56 -8.82 35.02
N HIS A 25 16.84 -9.48 33.90
CA HIS A 25 18.18 -9.77 33.41
C HIS A 25 18.27 -9.46 31.92
N LEU A 26 19.44 -9.00 31.46
CA LEU A 26 19.71 -8.76 30.05
C LEU A 26 20.51 -9.93 29.47
N VAL A 27 19.88 -10.69 28.58
CA VAL A 27 20.47 -11.82 27.85
C VAL A 27 21.05 -11.31 26.52
N ARG A 28 22.36 -11.42 26.34
CA ARG A 28 23.11 -10.99 25.14
C ARG A 28 23.91 -12.12 24.55
N GLY A 29 24.02 -12.10 23.23
CA GLY A 29 24.77 -13.08 22.46
C GLY A 29 24.63 -12.78 20.99
N TRP A 30 24.93 -13.75 20.14
CA TRP A 30 24.68 -13.63 18.70
C TRP A 30 24.09 -14.90 18.13
N VAL A 31 23.33 -14.73 17.05
CA VAL A 31 22.76 -15.83 16.26
C VAL A 31 22.90 -15.51 14.77
N TRP A 32 23.38 -16.48 14.02
CA TRP A 32 23.66 -16.39 12.59
C TRP A 32 23.01 -17.54 11.83
N PRO A 33 22.27 -17.30 10.73
CA PRO A 33 21.63 -18.37 9.99
C PRO A 33 22.64 -19.21 9.21
N LYS A 34 22.29 -20.48 8.94
CA LYS A 34 22.95 -21.30 7.93
C LYS A 34 22.75 -20.69 6.53
N PRO A 35 23.59 -21.01 5.53
CA PRO A 35 23.42 -20.50 4.17
C PRO A 35 21.99 -20.68 3.65
N GLY A 36 21.39 -19.61 3.14
CA GLY A 36 20.00 -19.57 2.67
C GLY A 36 18.94 -19.25 3.74
N GLY A 37 19.30 -19.24 5.03
CA GLY A 37 18.41 -18.84 6.11
C GLY A 37 18.44 -17.34 6.39
N HIS A 38 17.32 -16.80 6.87
CA HIS A 38 17.18 -15.41 7.29
C HIS A 38 16.44 -15.32 8.62
N PHE A 39 17.01 -14.60 9.58
CA PHE A 39 16.33 -14.27 10.82
C PHE A 39 15.89 -12.81 10.79
N VAL A 40 14.65 -12.59 11.20
CA VAL A 40 14.03 -11.26 11.23
C VAL A 40 13.97 -10.70 12.64
N ASP A 41 13.89 -11.57 13.66
CA ASP A 41 13.85 -11.16 15.06
C ASP A 41 14.24 -12.30 16.03
N VAL A 42 14.32 -12.00 17.32
CA VAL A 42 14.61 -12.94 18.41
C VAL A 42 13.70 -12.72 19.61
N ARG A 43 13.48 -13.78 20.39
CA ARG A 43 12.76 -13.73 21.67
C ARG A 43 13.31 -14.77 22.65
N ALA A 44 12.95 -14.62 23.92
CA ALA A 44 13.10 -15.64 24.95
C ALA A 44 11.74 -16.10 25.46
N ARG A 45 11.64 -17.39 25.81
CA ARG A 45 10.47 -17.99 26.44
C ARG A 45 10.84 -18.60 27.79
N VAL A 46 10.11 -18.23 28.83
CA VAL A 46 10.30 -18.69 30.22
C VAL A 46 8.95 -19.20 30.76
N GLY A 47 8.78 -20.51 30.77
CA GLY A 47 7.44 -21.12 30.90
C GLY A 47 6.53 -20.65 29.77
N ASP A 48 5.37 -20.09 30.12
CA ASP A 48 4.40 -19.54 29.15
C ASP A 48 4.63 -18.05 28.83
N ARG A 49 5.62 -17.40 29.49
CA ARG A 49 5.91 -15.98 29.28
C ARG A 49 6.88 -15.79 28.12
N ILE A 50 6.60 -14.80 27.27
CA ILE A 50 7.41 -14.44 26.11
C ILE A 50 8.02 -13.05 26.32
N PHE A 51 9.32 -12.96 26.04
CA PHE A 51 10.12 -11.74 26.14
C PHE A 51 10.72 -11.43 24.77
N ALA A 52 10.28 -10.34 24.14
CA ALA A 52 10.83 -9.91 22.86
C ALA A 52 12.28 -9.43 23.02
N GLY A 53 13.15 -9.83 22.10
CA GLY A 53 14.53 -9.38 22.04
C GLY A 53 14.71 -8.14 21.18
N VAL A 54 15.92 -7.93 20.69
CA VAL A 54 16.23 -7.25 19.44
C VAL A 54 17.42 -7.98 18.86
N HIS A 55 17.35 -8.22 17.55
CA HIS A 55 18.42 -8.79 16.74
C HIS A 55 18.92 -7.75 15.74
N GLY A 56 20.17 -7.92 15.29
CA GLY A 56 20.76 -7.10 14.23
C GLY A 56 21.76 -6.06 14.73
N LEU A 57 22.29 -6.22 15.95
CA LEU A 57 23.39 -5.37 16.41
C LEU A 57 24.67 -5.67 15.59
N PRO A 58 25.43 -4.63 15.15
CA PRO A 58 26.60 -4.82 14.30
C PRO A 58 27.79 -5.51 15.00
N ARG A 59 28.38 -6.52 14.33
CA ARG A 59 29.54 -7.29 14.79
C ARG A 59 30.62 -7.40 13.71
N PRO A 60 31.67 -6.55 13.76
CA PRO A 60 32.78 -6.61 12.79
C PRO A 60 33.59 -7.93 12.85
N ASP A 61 33.76 -8.48 14.06
CA ASP A 61 34.45 -9.74 14.32
C ASP A 61 33.75 -10.92 13.63
N LEU A 62 32.41 -10.96 13.69
CA LEU A 62 31.62 -12.01 13.04
C LEU A 62 31.53 -11.82 11.52
N ALA A 63 31.62 -10.58 11.02
CA ALA A 63 31.65 -10.31 9.58
C ALA A 63 32.84 -10.99 8.91
N THR A 64 33.99 -10.91 9.57
CA THR A 64 35.24 -11.56 9.16
C THR A 64 35.10 -13.08 9.25
N HIS A 65 34.58 -13.59 10.37
CA HIS A 65 34.42 -15.03 10.60
C HIS A 65 33.49 -15.70 9.55
N PHE A 66 32.34 -15.10 9.27
CA PHE A 66 31.35 -15.63 8.32
C PHE A 66 31.57 -15.17 6.87
N HIS A 67 32.65 -14.44 6.58
CA HIS A 67 33.01 -13.96 5.24
C HIS A 67 31.84 -13.25 4.52
N THR A 68 31.15 -12.35 5.22
CA THR A 68 29.88 -11.79 4.76
C THR A 68 30.00 -10.86 3.55
N GLY A 69 31.22 -10.46 3.18
CA GLY A 69 31.48 -9.43 2.17
C GLY A 69 31.04 -8.03 2.60
N ARG A 70 30.66 -7.85 3.88
CA ARG A 70 30.23 -6.58 4.49
C ARG A 70 31.14 -6.23 5.68
N PRO A 71 31.24 -4.94 6.06
CA PRO A 71 32.07 -4.54 7.19
C PRO A 71 31.57 -5.07 8.55
N VAL A 72 30.28 -5.42 8.65
CA VAL A 72 29.66 -5.93 9.87
C VAL A 72 28.69 -7.07 9.56
N ALA A 73 28.60 -8.03 10.48
CA ALA A 73 27.51 -9.00 10.55
C ALA A 73 26.44 -8.47 11.52
N LEU A 74 25.18 -8.46 11.11
CA LEU A 74 24.06 -8.02 11.95
C LEU A 74 23.52 -9.23 12.73
N ALA A 75 24.31 -9.69 13.70
CA ALA A 75 24.12 -11.01 14.31
C ALA A 75 23.85 -10.94 15.83
N GLU A 76 24.29 -9.87 16.49
CA GLU A 76 24.13 -9.76 17.94
C GLU A 76 22.66 -9.49 18.29
N PHE A 77 22.25 -10.06 19.43
CA PHE A 77 20.97 -9.87 20.05
C PHE A 77 21.05 -9.42 21.51
N ALA A 78 19.97 -8.78 21.98
CA ALA A 78 19.75 -8.46 23.38
C ALA A 78 18.27 -8.73 23.75
N ILE A 79 18.01 -9.44 24.86
CA ILE A 79 16.67 -9.76 25.35
C ILE A 79 16.59 -9.46 26.85
N ALA A 80 15.64 -8.62 27.26
CA ALA A 80 15.36 -8.40 28.68
C ALA A 80 14.36 -9.46 29.16
N VAL A 81 14.80 -10.34 30.05
CA VAL A 81 13.97 -11.43 30.62
C VAL A 81 13.67 -11.15 32.09
N GLU A 82 12.48 -11.54 32.55
CA GLU A 82 12.11 -11.48 33.96
C GLU A 82 12.00 -12.89 34.54
N LEU A 83 12.84 -13.19 35.53
CA LEU A 83 12.97 -14.50 36.15
C LEU A 83 12.37 -14.49 37.57
N ASN A 84 11.45 -15.40 37.81
CA ASN A 84 10.85 -15.72 39.09
C ASN A 84 11.72 -16.76 39.82
N ALA A 85 11.52 -16.90 41.13
CA ALA A 85 12.25 -17.88 41.95
C ALA A 85 12.11 -19.34 41.47
N SER A 86 11.00 -19.66 40.79
CA SER A 86 10.70 -20.99 40.24
C SER A 86 11.29 -21.25 38.85
N ASP A 87 11.73 -20.22 38.14
CA ASP A 87 12.21 -20.40 36.77
C ASP A 87 13.55 -21.12 36.76
N ARG A 88 13.72 -22.05 35.81
CA ARG A 88 14.94 -22.86 35.68
C ARG A 88 15.46 -22.90 34.25
N GLU A 89 14.61 -22.61 33.27
CA GLU A 89 14.91 -22.75 31.85
C GLU A 89 14.47 -21.50 31.09
N THR A 90 15.24 -21.11 30.10
CA THR A 90 14.88 -20.12 29.09
C THR A 90 15.21 -20.65 27.72
N VAL A 91 14.20 -20.65 26.84
CA VAL A 91 14.37 -21.04 25.43
C VAL A 91 14.57 -19.77 24.61
N LEU A 92 15.68 -19.68 23.89
CA LEU A 92 15.98 -18.60 22.96
C LEU A 92 15.55 -19.02 21.56
N GLU A 93 14.72 -18.18 20.93
CA GLU A 93 14.07 -18.47 19.66
C GLU A 93 14.36 -17.34 18.66
N ALA A 94 14.55 -17.69 17.39
CA ALA A 94 14.68 -16.77 16.27
C ALA A 94 13.43 -16.85 15.40
N LEU A 95 12.97 -15.71 14.90
CA LEU A 95 11.88 -15.63 13.93
C LEU A 95 12.47 -15.73 12.52
N THR A 96 11.96 -16.66 11.74
CA THR A 96 12.27 -16.82 10.32
C THR A 96 11.45 -15.87 9.45
N ILE A 97 11.89 -15.64 8.21
CA ILE A 97 11.11 -14.83 7.25
C ILE A 97 9.76 -15.47 6.91
N GLU A 98 9.61 -16.79 7.08
CA GLU A 98 8.34 -17.51 6.93
C GLU A 98 7.42 -17.38 8.15
N GLY A 99 7.77 -16.55 9.13
CA GLY A 99 6.96 -16.31 10.32
C GLY A 99 6.99 -17.43 11.36
N ARG A 100 7.98 -18.33 11.30
CA ARG A 100 8.14 -19.43 12.27
C ARG A 100 9.19 -19.08 13.32
N TRP A 101 8.82 -19.22 14.58
CA TRP A 101 9.75 -19.17 15.71
C TRP A 101 10.45 -20.52 15.86
N ILE A 102 11.78 -20.51 15.83
CA ILE A 102 12.61 -21.71 15.93
C ILE A 102 13.62 -21.59 17.09
N PRO A 103 13.73 -22.61 17.97
CA PRO A 103 14.60 -22.54 19.14
C PRO A 103 16.07 -22.75 18.77
N PHE A 104 16.90 -21.73 18.91
CA PHE A 104 18.33 -21.83 18.60
C PHE A 104 19.19 -22.19 19.82
N GLN A 105 18.67 -22.02 21.04
CA GLN A 105 19.39 -22.38 22.26
C GLN A 105 18.41 -22.57 23.44
N ILE A 106 18.69 -23.55 24.30
CA ILE A 106 18.03 -23.70 25.61
C ILE A 106 19.07 -23.40 26.69
N VAL A 107 18.72 -22.53 27.63
CA VAL A 107 19.62 -22.06 28.69
C VAL A 107 19.02 -22.41 30.05
N ASN A 108 19.82 -23.07 30.90
CA ASN A 108 19.43 -23.38 32.27
C ASN A 108 20.02 -22.36 33.24
N TRP A 109 19.23 -21.96 34.23
CA TRP A 109 19.60 -21.00 35.27
C TRP A 109 19.51 -21.62 36.65
N THR A 110 20.36 -21.15 37.56
CA THR A 110 20.16 -21.36 39.01
C THR A 110 19.58 -20.08 39.59
N ILE A 111 18.36 -20.08 40.13
CA ILE A 111 17.78 -18.87 40.74
C ILE A 111 17.93 -18.93 42.25
N ALA A 112 18.66 -17.97 42.82
CA ALA A 112 18.95 -17.88 44.26
C ALA A 112 18.84 -16.44 44.74
N ALA A 113 18.49 -16.23 46.02
CA ALA A 113 18.36 -14.88 46.58
C ALA A 113 19.68 -14.10 46.46
N GLY A 114 19.61 -12.86 45.99
CA GLY A 114 20.76 -11.98 45.79
C GLY A 114 20.33 -10.58 45.34
N ALA A 115 21.25 -9.62 45.37
CA ALA A 115 21.01 -8.29 44.82
C ALA A 115 20.91 -8.38 43.29
N ALA A 116 19.84 -7.84 42.71
CA ALA A 116 19.73 -7.72 41.26
C ALA A 116 20.97 -6.98 40.69
N PRO A 117 21.53 -7.41 39.54
CA PRO A 117 22.60 -6.66 38.90
C PRO A 117 22.16 -5.20 38.71
N VAL A 118 23.11 -4.28 38.91
CA VAL A 118 22.89 -2.83 38.88
C VAL A 118 22.06 -2.45 37.65
N ASP A 119 20.95 -1.81 37.96
CA ASP A 119 19.88 -1.27 37.13
C ASP A 119 20.34 -0.92 35.69
N PHE A 120 20.07 -1.80 34.72
CA PHE A 120 19.80 -1.31 33.38
C PHE A 120 18.47 -0.59 33.53
N ALA A 121 18.46 0.74 33.55
CA ALA A 121 17.23 1.53 33.62
C ALA A 121 16.36 1.19 32.41
N ILE A 122 15.58 0.12 32.53
CA ILE A 122 14.55 -0.27 31.58
C ILE A 122 13.52 0.86 31.68
N PRO A 123 13.36 1.72 30.65
CA PRO A 123 12.50 2.88 30.78
C PRO A 123 11.09 2.44 31.18
N ARG A 124 10.71 2.77 32.42
CA ARG A 124 9.36 2.58 32.96
C ARG A 124 8.60 3.86 32.68
N GLY A 125 8.01 3.97 31.49
CA GLY A 125 7.17 5.10 31.12
C GLY A 125 5.77 4.63 30.75
N PRO A 126 4.72 5.45 30.98
CA PRO A 126 3.40 5.15 30.48
C PRO A 126 3.41 5.01 28.94
N LEU A 127 2.50 4.21 28.40
CA LEU A 127 2.15 4.19 26.99
C LEU A 127 1.84 5.63 26.54
N ARG A 128 2.37 6.05 25.38
CA ARG A 128 2.02 7.37 24.81
C ARG A 128 0.55 7.38 24.41
N TRP A 129 -0.11 8.53 24.54
CA TRP A 129 -1.51 8.72 24.14
C TRP A 129 -1.77 8.32 22.68
N ILE A 130 -0.79 8.52 21.79
CA ILE A 130 -0.90 8.16 20.37
C ILE A 130 -0.97 6.65 20.18
N ASP A 131 -0.07 5.88 20.83
CA ASP A 131 -0.08 4.41 20.78
C ASP A 131 -1.41 3.86 21.34
N HIS A 132 -1.93 4.48 22.42
CA HIS A 132 -3.23 4.15 22.99
C HIS A 132 -4.37 4.37 22.00
N GLY A 133 -4.44 5.56 21.38
CA GLY A 133 -5.46 5.90 20.38
C GLY A 133 -5.43 4.99 19.16
N HIS A 134 -4.24 4.64 18.66
CA HIS A 134 -4.08 3.70 17.55
C HIS A 134 -4.54 2.28 17.91
N GLY A 135 -4.18 1.78 19.10
CA GLY A 135 -4.66 0.48 19.58
C GLY A 135 -6.18 0.40 19.68
N LEU A 136 -6.81 1.43 20.24
CA LEU A 136 -8.27 1.53 20.32
C LEU A 136 -8.93 1.55 18.93
N ARG A 137 -8.37 2.34 18.00
CA ARG A 137 -8.86 2.39 16.61
C ARG A 137 -8.81 1.00 15.95
N GLN A 138 -7.76 0.23 16.19
CA GLN A 138 -7.65 -1.14 15.66
C GLN A 138 -8.61 -2.10 16.32
N LEU A 139 -8.84 -2.00 17.63
CA LEU A 139 -9.83 -2.83 18.30
C LEU A 139 -11.23 -2.61 17.71
N LEU A 140 -11.61 -1.36 17.46
CA LEU A 140 -12.89 -1.02 16.82
C LEU A 140 -13.01 -1.66 15.42
N ARG A 141 -11.92 -1.64 14.63
CA ARG A 141 -11.87 -2.28 13.30
C ARG A 141 -11.92 -3.80 13.40
N ALA A 142 -11.16 -4.39 14.32
CA ALA A 142 -11.13 -5.83 14.53
C ALA A 142 -12.50 -6.36 14.95
N ALA A 143 -13.20 -5.65 15.84
CA ALA A 143 -14.57 -6.00 16.24
C ALA A 143 -15.56 -6.00 15.07
N ALA A 144 -15.40 -5.08 14.11
CA ALA A 144 -16.23 -5.02 12.90
C ALA A 144 -15.96 -6.20 11.96
N ARG A 145 -14.70 -6.62 11.82
CA ARG A 145 -14.30 -7.75 10.96
C ARG A 145 -14.55 -9.13 11.58
N HIS A 146 -14.52 -9.22 12.91
CA HIS A 146 -14.63 -10.46 13.67
C HIS A 146 -15.81 -10.40 14.65
N PRO A 147 -17.07 -10.28 14.17
CA PRO A 147 -18.23 -10.11 15.06
C PRO A 147 -18.49 -11.30 16.00
N GLY A 148 -17.88 -12.46 15.75
CA GLY A 148 -17.95 -13.64 16.62
C GLY A 148 -16.90 -13.67 17.74
N GLU A 149 -15.91 -12.77 17.74
CA GLU A 149 -14.85 -12.73 18.74
C GLU A 149 -15.15 -11.71 19.85
N SER A 150 -14.78 -12.05 21.09
CA SER A 150 -14.98 -11.13 22.21
C SER A 150 -14.00 -9.94 22.14
N LEU A 151 -14.48 -8.73 22.48
CA LEU A 151 -13.63 -7.54 22.58
C LEU A 151 -12.43 -7.74 23.50
N ALA A 152 -12.61 -8.47 24.61
CA ALA A 152 -11.53 -8.75 25.56
C ALA A 152 -10.43 -9.63 24.93
N GLY A 153 -10.80 -10.63 24.13
CA GLY A 153 -9.86 -11.48 23.40
C GLY A 153 -9.09 -10.69 22.34
N LEU A 154 -9.79 -9.91 21.52
CA LEU A 154 -9.17 -9.04 20.51
C LEU A 154 -8.25 -7.99 21.14
N ALA A 155 -8.67 -7.37 22.24
CA ALA A 155 -7.86 -6.40 22.97
C ALA A 155 -6.60 -7.03 23.58
N ALA A 156 -6.71 -8.24 24.13
CA ALA A 156 -5.55 -8.98 24.65
C ALA A 156 -4.55 -9.30 23.55
N GLN A 157 -5.00 -9.81 22.39
CA GLN A 157 -4.13 -10.05 21.23
C GLN A 157 -3.43 -8.76 20.77
N LEU A 158 -4.18 -7.66 20.63
CA LEU A 158 -3.64 -6.35 20.27
C LEU A 158 -2.60 -5.86 21.29
N ALA A 159 -2.87 -6.04 22.58
CA ALA A 159 -1.99 -5.64 23.65
C ALA A 159 -0.72 -6.48 23.67
N ASP A 160 -0.79 -7.80 23.48
CA ASP A 160 0.36 -8.73 23.50
C ASP A 160 1.45 -8.39 22.48
N GLU A 161 1.07 -7.74 21.38
CA GLU A 161 1.99 -7.34 20.32
C GLU A 161 2.68 -5.98 20.57
N LEU A 162 2.28 -5.23 21.61
CA LEU A 162 2.97 -3.98 21.96
C LEU A 162 4.37 -4.27 22.53
N PRO A 163 5.42 -3.56 22.06
CA PRO A 163 6.77 -3.74 22.57
C PRO A 163 6.85 -3.27 24.03
N TRP A 164 6.93 -4.21 24.96
CA TRP A 164 7.10 -3.95 26.38
C TRP A 164 8.13 -4.91 27.00
N PRO A 165 9.10 -4.40 27.79
CA PRO A 165 9.35 -2.99 28.09
C PRO A 165 10.07 -2.21 26.96
N ARG A 166 9.99 -0.87 26.96
CA ARG A 166 10.39 0.05 25.86
C ARG A 166 11.89 0.12 25.51
N VAL A 167 12.70 -0.86 25.90
CA VAL A 167 14.18 -0.81 25.98
C VAL A 167 14.87 -0.26 24.72
N LEU A 168 14.30 -0.43 23.53
CA LEU A 168 14.94 -0.07 22.27
C LEU A 168 14.08 0.80 21.34
N ARG A 169 12.95 1.33 21.83
CA ARG A 169 12.26 2.40 21.09
C ARG A 169 13.05 3.71 21.17
N ASP A 170 13.81 3.87 22.24
CA ASP A 170 14.87 4.87 22.35
C ASP A 170 16.18 4.30 21.77
N ALA A 171 17.02 5.17 21.22
CA ALA A 171 18.28 4.76 20.64
C ALA A 171 19.23 4.16 21.72
N PRO A 172 19.88 3.01 21.45
CA PRO A 172 20.96 2.50 22.29
C PRO A 172 22.11 3.51 22.43
N THR A 173 22.76 3.52 23.60
CA THR A 173 24.03 4.24 23.78
C THR A 173 25.05 3.77 22.72
N PRO A 174 25.79 4.68 22.07
CA PRO A 174 25.94 6.11 22.38
C PRO A 174 24.95 7.05 21.70
N LEU A 175 24.02 6.54 20.89
CA LEU A 175 23.06 7.38 20.17
C LEU A 175 21.97 7.91 21.11
N ILE A 176 21.44 9.08 20.77
CA ILE A 176 20.26 9.67 21.39
C ILE A 176 19.25 9.92 20.27
N GLY A 177 18.06 9.37 20.40
CA GLY A 177 17.04 9.50 19.38
C GLY A 177 15.80 8.65 19.60
N PHE A 178 14.81 8.91 18.77
CA PHE A 178 13.50 8.28 18.81
C PHE A 178 12.90 8.23 17.40
N VAL A 179 12.03 7.25 17.16
CA VAL A 179 11.22 7.11 15.95
C VAL A 179 9.78 7.51 16.26
N ASP A 180 9.31 8.60 15.64
CA ASP A 180 7.95 9.10 15.77
C ASP A 180 6.96 8.23 14.98
N GLU A 181 7.29 7.90 13.73
CA GLU A 181 6.56 6.91 12.91
C GLU A 181 7.54 5.88 12.33
N PRO A 182 7.14 4.60 12.23
CA PRO A 182 5.84 4.04 12.55
C PRO A 182 5.57 4.08 14.06
N ALA A 183 4.32 4.34 14.44
CA ALA A 183 3.85 4.04 15.78
C ALA A 183 3.69 2.52 15.99
N SER A 184 3.09 2.12 17.11
CA SER A 184 2.78 0.70 17.41
C SER A 184 1.97 0.00 16.32
N VAL A 185 1.23 0.78 15.53
CA VAL A 185 0.50 0.33 14.37
C VAL A 185 0.74 1.32 13.24
N CYS A 186 1.16 0.81 12.08
CA CYS A 186 1.43 1.65 10.93
C CYS A 186 0.57 1.23 9.74
N CYS A 187 0.01 2.23 9.05
CA CYS A 187 -0.63 2.00 7.78
C CYS A 187 0.46 1.78 6.73
N CYS A 188 0.58 0.54 6.25
CA CYS A 188 1.44 0.23 5.12
C CYS A 188 0.72 0.64 3.83
N ARG A 189 1.33 1.60 3.12
CA ARG A 189 0.79 2.12 1.87
C ARG A 189 1.68 1.67 0.73
N PHE A 190 1.12 0.81 -0.12
CA PHE A 190 1.80 0.30 -1.32
C PHE A 190 3.18 -0.31 -1.00
N GLY A 191 3.20 -1.17 0.04
CA GLY A 191 4.40 -1.88 0.48
C GLY A 191 5.46 -1.00 1.14
N ARG A 192 5.08 0.18 1.68
CA ARG A 192 5.99 1.08 2.38
C ARG A 192 5.38 1.61 3.67
N ILE A 193 6.25 1.86 4.66
CA ILE A 193 5.90 2.55 5.89
C ILE A 193 6.73 3.84 6.02
N PRO A 194 6.16 4.93 6.56
CA PRO A 194 6.95 6.10 6.93
C PRO A 194 7.92 5.76 8.06
N ALA A 195 9.13 6.31 7.96
CA ALA A 195 10.11 6.33 9.02
C ALA A 195 10.58 7.77 9.24
N PHE A 196 10.17 8.39 10.34
CA PHE A 196 10.69 9.70 10.73
C PHE A 196 10.82 9.83 12.23
N GLY A 197 11.71 10.72 12.63
CA GLY A 197 12.06 10.94 14.03
C GLY A 197 13.30 11.79 14.14
N HIS A 198 14.07 11.57 15.20
CA HIS A 198 15.33 12.25 15.41
C HIS A 198 16.40 11.29 15.92
N LEU A 199 17.63 11.49 15.49
CA LEU A 199 18.77 10.68 15.90
C LEU A 199 20.06 11.51 15.82
N PHE A 200 20.83 11.54 16.89
CA PHE A 200 22.15 12.17 16.91
C PHE A 200 23.08 11.43 17.87
N HIS A 201 24.38 11.65 17.68
CA HIS A 201 25.41 11.21 18.60
C HIS A 201 25.89 12.42 19.44
N PRO A 202 26.21 12.26 20.74
CA PRO A 202 26.63 13.39 21.60
C PRO A 202 27.84 14.18 21.08
N THR A 203 28.83 13.48 20.50
CA THR A 203 30.11 14.08 20.06
C THR A 203 30.37 13.98 18.55
N GLN A 204 30.21 12.81 17.95
CA GLN A 204 30.42 12.59 16.51
C GLN A 204 29.23 13.04 15.65
N ARG A 205 29.48 13.38 14.39
CA ARG A 205 28.43 13.62 13.40
C ARG A 205 27.98 12.30 12.76
N ILE A 206 26.69 12.22 12.44
CA ILE A 206 26.13 11.13 11.64
C ILE A 206 26.36 11.44 10.16
N ARG A 207 27.00 10.52 9.44
CA ARG A 207 27.26 10.59 8.00
C ARG A 207 26.01 10.23 7.19
N ARG A 208 25.33 9.15 7.59
CA ARG A 208 24.07 8.71 6.98
C ARG A 208 23.21 7.91 7.96
N ILE A 209 21.90 7.93 7.73
CA ILE A 209 20.94 7.08 8.44
C ILE A 209 20.35 6.10 7.44
N LEU A 210 20.38 4.82 7.82
CA LEU A 210 19.79 3.72 7.07
C LEU A 210 18.61 3.17 7.85
N ALA A 211 17.53 2.82 7.17
CA ALA A 211 16.40 2.13 7.76
C ALA A 211 16.24 0.75 7.13
N THR A 212 15.79 -0.20 7.93
CA THR A 212 15.43 -1.52 7.41
C THR A 212 14.28 -2.15 8.16
N VAL A 213 13.39 -2.82 7.43
CA VAL A 213 12.38 -3.69 8.02
C VAL A 213 12.89 -5.12 7.98
N ASP A 214 13.00 -5.73 9.16
CA ASP A 214 13.37 -7.15 9.35
C ASP A 214 14.68 -7.56 8.67
N LEU A 215 15.60 -6.59 8.53
CA LEU A 215 16.91 -6.72 7.88
C LEU A 215 16.85 -7.09 6.40
N GLN A 216 15.65 -7.09 5.77
CA GLN A 216 15.45 -7.52 4.38
C GLN A 216 15.52 -6.39 3.37
N SER A 217 15.15 -5.19 3.80
CA SER A 217 14.90 -4.05 2.92
C SER A 217 15.65 -2.84 3.46
N TRP A 218 16.60 -2.26 2.71
CA TRP A 218 17.46 -1.17 3.19
C TRP A 218 17.19 0.10 2.41
N GLN A 219 16.89 1.20 3.12
CA GLN A 219 16.65 2.51 2.54
C GLN A 219 17.50 3.56 3.24
N LEU A 220 18.07 4.48 2.45
CA LEU A 220 18.69 5.69 2.96
C LEU A 220 17.59 6.66 3.39
N LEU A 221 17.71 7.24 4.58
CA LEU A 221 16.80 8.29 5.05
C LEU A 221 17.39 9.67 4.80
N ALA A 222 16.54 10.64 4.49
CA ALA A 222 16.93 12.04 4.46
C ALA A 222 17.19 12.50 5.90
N ILE A 223 18.39 13.06 6.13
CA ILE A 223 18.83 13.51 7.46
C ILE A 223 18.95 15.04 7.50
N HIS A 224 19.40 15.57 8.64
CA HIS A 224 19.60 17.00 8.88
C HIS A 224 18.31 17.83 8.77
N GLN A 225 17.17 17.20 9.00
CA GLN A 225 15.92 17.92 9.10
C GLN A 225 15.92 18.76 10.39
N PRO A 226 15.34 19.97 10.36
CA PRO A 226 15.17 20.79 11.55
C PRO A 226 14.41 20.03 12.65
N SER A 227 14.91 20.08 13.88
CA SER A 227 14.35 19.36 15.02
C SER A 227 14.14 20.28 16.24
N PRO A 228 13.15 21.19 16.22
CA PRO A 228 12.98 22.22 17.25
C PRO A 228 12.80 21.66 18.67
N GLY A 229 12.09 20.53 18.80
CA GLY A 229 11.91 19.83 20.07
C GLY A 229 13.24 19.37 20.66
N PRO A 230 13.94 18.40 20.02
CA PRO A 230 15.26 17.97 20.47
C PRO A 230 16.25 19.12 20.70
N ALA A 231 16.25 20.14 19.84
CA ALA A 231 17.12 21.31 19.99
C ALA A 231 16.88 22.09 21.29
N ALA A 232 15.62 22.17 21.75
CA ALA A 232 15.25 22.85 22.99
C ALA A 232 15.54 22.01 24.24
N PHE A 233 15.42 20.68 24.15
CA PHE A 233 15.67 19.78 25.28
C PHE A 233 17.14 19.42 25.47
N TYR A 234 17.89 19.29 24.38
CA TYR A 234 19.28 18.82 24.37
C TYR A 234 20.26 19.94 24.02
N THR A 235 20.15 21.07 24.73
CA THR A 235 20.92 22.29 24.45
C THR A 235 22.44 22.11 24.55
N GLN A 236 22.89 21.11 25.32
CA GLN A 236 24.29 20.75 25.49
C GLN A 236 24.91 20.00 24.31
N TYR A 237 24.11 19.46 23.39
CA TYR A 237 24.60 18.67 22.25
C TYR A 237 24.47 19.46 20.95
N PRO A 238 25.59 19.88 20.31
CA PRO A 238 25.55 20.66 19.08
C PRO A 238 24.75 20.01 17.95
N HIS A 239 24.83 18.67 17.87
CA HIS A 239 24.18 17.87 16.84
C HIS A 239 22.66 17.74 17.00
N ALA A 240 22.08 18.21 18.11
CA ALA A 240 20.63 18.12 18.37
C ALA A 240 19.78 19.11 17.55
N ARG A 241 20.38 20.13 16.93
CA ARG A 241 19.65 21.18 16.19
C ARG A 241 19.12 20.73 14.82
N ALA A 242 19.81 19.79 14.19
CA ALA A 242 19.48 19.24 12.88
C ALA A 242 19.65 17.71 12.91
N CYS A 243 18.95 17.08 13.86
CA CYS A 243 19.00 15.64 14.06
C CYS A 243 17.76 14.91 13.52
N GLY A 244 16.84 15.62 12.87
CA GLY A 244 15.66 15.01 12.28
C GLY A 244 16.01 14.12 11.08
N PHE A 245 15.31 13.00 10.96
CA PHE A 245 15.35 12.13 9.79
C PHE A 245 13.93 11.84 9.27
N ILE A 246 13.80 11.59 7.97
CA ILE A 246 12.53 11.25 7.31
C ILE A 246 12.76 10.38 6.08
N GLY A 247 11.85 9.44 5.82
CA GLY A 247 11.77 8.69 4.58
C GLY A 247 10.66 7.65 4.58
N LEU A 248 10.61 6.84 3.52
CA LEU A 248 9.74 5.67 3.40
C LEU A 248 10.63 4.43 3.33
N VAL A 249 10.21 3.36 4.00
CA VAL A 249 10.95 2.11 4.10
C VAL A 249 10.12 1.02 3.44
N ASP A 250 10.70 0.27 2.50
CA ASP A 250 9.97 -0.81 1.82
C ASP A 250 9.73 -1.95 2.82
N VAL A 251 8.53 -2.50 2.78
CA VAL A 251 8.08 -3.62 3.59
C VAL A 251 7.71 -4.75 2.64
N PRO A 252 8.61 -5.72 2.42
CA PRO A 252 8.31 -6.89 1.60
C PRO A 252 7.03 -7.58 2.09
N ALA A 253 6.13 -7.90 1.16
CA ALA A 253 4.80 -8.43 1.50
C ALA A 253 4.83 -9.79 2.21
N GLN A 254 5.91 -10.55 2.04
CA GLN A 254 6.13 -11.87 2.64
C GLN A 254 6.59 -11.82 4.11
N LEU A 255 6.89 -10.65 4.65
CA LEU A 255 7.35 -10.53 6.04
C LEU A 255 6.23 -10.91 7.04
N PRO A 256 6.57 -11.57 8.15
CA PRO A 256 5.60 -11.89 9.17
C PRO A 256 5.20 -10.63 9.94
N ASN A 257 3.93 -10.55 10.34
CA ASN A 257 3.48 -9.53 11.28
C ASN A 257 3.66 -10.01 12.74
N PRO A 258 4.04 -9.11 13.67
CA PRO A 258 4.47 -7.73 13.45
C PRO A 258 5.87 -7.66 12.82
N VAL A 259 6.14 -6.58 12.10
CA VAL A 259 7.47 -6.32 11.52
C VAL A 259 8.32 -5.43 12.43
N SER A 260 9.64 -5.51 12.31
CA SER A 260 10.57 -4.69 13.08
C SER A 260 11.33 -3.72 12.18
N LEU A 261 10.97 -2.43 12.25
CA LEU A 261 11.76 -1.35 11.69
C LEU A 261 12.98 -1.08 12.57
N ARG A 262 14.17 -1.03 11.96
CA ARG A 262 15.44 -0.71 12.61
C ARG A 262 16.07 0.48 11.92
N ILE A 263 16.49 1.46 12.71
CA ILE A 263 17.26 2.61 12.25
C ILE A 263 18.72 2.37 12.58
N TYR A 264 19.62 2.58 11.62
CA TYR A 264 21.06 2.52 11.78
C TYR A 264 21.68 3.87 11.48
N ALA A 265 22.68 4.26 12.25
CA ALA A 265 23.49 5.44 11.97
C ALA A 265 24.91 4.99 11.61
N GLU A 266 25.42 5.46 10.47
CA GLU A 266 26.85 5.44 10.18
C GLU A 266 27.46 6.76 10.63
N LEU A 267 28.48 6.69 11.49
CA LEU A 267 29.20 7.86 11.98
C LEU A 267 30.34 8.24 11.04
N GLU A 268 30.96 9.40 11.26
CA GLU A 268 32.09 9.89 10.44
C GLU A 268 33.31 8.96 10.44
N ASP A 269 33.51 8.18 11.50
CA ASP A 269 34.58 7.16 11.58
C ASP A 269 34.27 5.87 10.81
N GLY A 270 33.11 5.80 10.15
CA GLY A 270 32.64 4.64 9.39
C GLY A 270 32.00 3.55 10.25
N SER A 271 31.92 3.71 11.57
CA SER A 271 31.24 2.76 12.44
C SER A 271 29.72 2.80 12.23
N LEU A 272 29.10 1.62 12.22
CA LEU A 272 27.66 1.45 12.11
C LEU A 272 27.07 1.14 13.49
N HIS A 273 26.06 1.88 13.90
CA HIS A 273 25.40 1.73 15.19
C HIS A 273 23.91 1.48 14.99
N LEU A 274 23.35 0.56 15.78
CA LEU A 274 21.89 0.38 15.85
C LEU A 274 21.31 1.55 16.67
N GLY A 275 20.37 2.28 16.07
CA GLY A 275 19.53 3.27 16.70
C GLY A 275 18.21 2.66 17.19
N PRO A 276 17.11 3.42 17.16
CA PRO A 276 15.81 2.93 17.57
C PRO A 276 15.32 1.72 16.75
N VAL A 277 14.64 0.81 17.44
CA VAL A 277 13.92 -0.33 16.86
C VAL A 277 12.45 -0.23 17.22
N VAL A 278 11.60 -0.25 16.20
CA VAL A 278 10.15 -0.22 16.36
C VAL A 278 9.54 -1.49 15.81
N ARG A 279 8.88 -2.24 16.69
CA ARG A 279 7.94 -3.30 16.28
C ARG A 279 6.60 -2.67 15.99
N THR A 280 6.07 -2.93 14.80
CA THR A 280 4.79 -2.38 14.37
C THR A 280 3.97 -3.45 13.67
N ARG A 281 2.67 -3.46 13.96
CA ARG A 281 1.72 -4.22 13.15
C ARG A 281 1.49 -3.47 11.84
N LEU A 282 1.63 -4.18 10.73
CA LEU A 282 1.13 -3.68 9.46
C LEU A 282 -0.37 -3.88 9.43
N HIS A 283 -1.11 -2.81 9.21
CA HIS A 283 -2.37 -2.93 8.52
C HIS A 283 -2.21 -2.27 7.16
N THR A 284 -2.65 -2.96 6.11
CA THR A 284 -2.58 -2.41 4.77
C THR A 284 -3.59 -1.26 4.64
N GLN A 285 -3.30 -0.30 3.76
CA GLN A 285 -4.31 0.66 3.31
C GLN A 285 -5.57 -0.06 2.81
N GLU A 286 -5.40 -1.25 2.21
CA GLU A 286 -6.52 -2.11 1.78
C GLU A 286 -7.43 -2.53 2.94
N ALA A 287 -6.86 -2.86 4.10
CA ALA A 287 -7.64 -3.19 5.29
C ALA A 287 -8.40 -1.98 5.88
N GLU A 288 -8.11 -0.75 5.43
CA GLU A 288 -8.89 0.45 5.75
C GLU A 288 -10.08 0.66 4.79
N LYS A 289 -10.03 0.05 3.60
CA LYS A 289 -11.10 0.12 2.60
C LYS A 289 -12.28 -0.77 2.96
N ASP A 290 -12.07 -1.81 3.77
CA ASP A 290 -13.15 -2.65 4.32
C ASP A 290 -13.26 -2.52 5.85
N PRO A 291 -13.83 -1.41 6.33
CA PRO A 291 -14.00 -1.16 7.76
C PRO A 291 -15.15 -1.94 8.41
N GLY A 292 -15.99 -2.64 7.64
CA GLY A 292 -17.20 -3.29 8.12
C GLY A 292 -18.24 -2.32 8.74
N PRO A 293 -19.45 -2.80 9.08
CA PRO A 293 -20.37 -2.06 9.92
C PRO A 293 -19.84 -2.00 11.37
N ALA A 294 -20.13 -0.92 12.10
CA ALA A 294 -19.83 -0.87 13.53
C ALA A 294 -20.70 -1.89 14.29
N THR A 295 -20.07 -2.94 14.83
CA THR A 295 -20.75 -4.02 15.57
C THR A 295 -20.68 -3.83 17.09
N ALA A 296 -19.70 -3.10 17.59
CA ALA A 296 -19.45 -2.86 19.01
C ALA A 296 -19.66 -1.39 19.38
N SER A 297 -20.11 -1.13 20.61
CA SER A 297 -20.15 0.24 21.15
C SER A 297 -18.73 0.76 21.42
N PHE A 298 -18.52 2.06 21.21
CA PHE A 298 -17.24 2.71 21.47
C PHE A 298 -16.77 2.53 22.93
N ASP A 299 -17.67 2.68 23.90
CA ASP A 299 -17.35 2.61 25.33
C ASP A 299 -16.95 1.19 25.78
N SER A 300 -17.58 0.17 25.19
CA SER A 300 -17.19 -1.22 25.45
C SER A 300 -15.78 -1.53 24.91
N ALA A 301 -15.44 -1.02 23.73
CA ALA A 301 -14.12 -1.19 23.15
C ALA A 301 -13.04 -0.46 23.96
N LEU A 302 -13.28 0.79 24.36
CA LEU A 302 -12.36 1.56 25.22
C LEU A 302 -12.08 0.82 26.53
N THR A 303 -13.12 0.32 27.20
CA THR A 303 -12.99 -0.44 28.44
C THR A 303 -12.15 -1.71 28.27
N ALA A 304 -12.42 -2.50 27.23
CA ALA A 304 -11.67 -3.72 26.95
C ALA A 304 -10.19 -3.44 26.66
N TRP A 305 -9.90 -2.35 25.94
CA TRP A 305 -8.54 -1.93 25.63
C TRP A 305 -7.75 -1.55 26.89
N GLU A 306 -8.33 -0.71 27.74
CA GLU A 306 -7.68 -0.27 28.99
C GLU A 306 -7.42 -1.45 29.95
N GLN A 307 -8.34 -2.42 30.02
CA GLN A 307 -8.15 -3.65 30.81
C GLN A 307 -7.02 -4.53 30.27
N ALA A 308 -6.88 -4.65 28.94
CA ALA A 308 -5.81 -5.42 28.33
C ALA A 308 -4.43 -4.79 28.61
N LEU A 309 -4.32 -3.46 28.54
CA LEU A 309 -3.11 -2.73 28.91
C LEU A 309 -2.75 -2.90 30.40
N ALA A 310 -3.74 -2.80 31.29
CA ALA A 310 -3.54 -2.96 32.72
C ALA A 310 -2.99 -4.34 33.10
N LYS A 311 -3.44 -5.42 32.43
CA LYS A 311 -2.90 -6.78 32.62
C LYS A 311 -1.42 -6.92 32.28
N ARG A 312 -0.89 -6.05 31.42
CA ARG A 312 0.54 -6.00 31.05
C ARG A 312 1.32 -4.95 31.84
N GLU A 313 0.71 -4.38 32.89
CA GLU A 313 1.27 -3.28 33.69
C GLU A 313 1.59 -2.03 32.86
N MET A 314 0.86 -1.83 31.75
CA MET A 314 1.01 -0.67 30.89
C MET A 314 -0.01 0.40 31.29
N SER A 315 0.44 1.49 31.91
CA SER A 315 -0.40 2.68 32.18
C SER A 315 -0.34 3.68 31.02
N VAL A 316 -1.34 4.54 30.86
CA VAL A 316 -1.32 5.70 29.95
C VAL A 316 -1.49 6.97 30.80
N ALA A 317 -0.73 8.02 30.51
CA ALA A 317 -0.93 9.31 31.17
C ALA A 317 -2.28 9.91 30.74
N ARG A 318 -3.09 10.36 31.68
CA ARG A 318 -4.33 11.09 31.39
C ARG A 318 -3.99 12.57 31.21
N ASP A 319 -3.93 13.00 29.96
CA ASP A 319 -3.63 14.37 29.56
C ASP A 319 -4.62 14.86 28.48
N ALA A 320 -4.53 16.15 28.13
CA ALA A 320 -5.42 16.78 27.16
C ALA A 320 -5.32 16.15 25.75
N ASP A 321 -4.17 15.57 25.40
CA ASP A 321 -3.97 14.91 24.10
C ASP A 321 -4.69 13.56 24.03
N LEU A 322 -4.64 12.78 25.12
CA LEU A 322 -5.41 11.55 25.22
C LEU A 322 -6.91 11.83 25.15
N ASP A 323 -7.39 12.83 25.88
CA ASP A 323 -8.81 13.21 25.87
C ASP A 323 -9.26 13.64 24.47
N ARG A 324 -8.43 14.43 23.78
CA ARG A 324 -8.67 14.86 22.40
C ARG A 324 -8.77 13.67 21.44
N ILE A 325 -7.78 12.76 21.42
CA ILE A 325 -7.80 11.63 20.46
C ILE A 325 -8.96 10.66 20.73
N VAL A 326 -9.33 10.43 22.00
CA VAL A 326 -10.47 9.59 22.35
C VAL A 326 -11.79 10.24 21.88
N SER A 327 -11.94 11.55 22.04
CA SER A 327 -13.10 12.31 21.55
C SER A 327 -13.23 12.30 20.02
N GLU A 328 -12.12 12.49 19.31
CA GLU A 328 -12.05 12.41 17.85
C GLU A 328 -12.48 11.02 17.35
N LEU A 329 -11.94 9.94 17.97
CA LEU A 329 -12.28 8.56 17.61
C LEU A 329 -13.76 8.25 17.87
N ARG A 330 -14.33 8.75 18.97
CA ARG A 330 -15.75 8.58 19.30
C ARG A 330 -16.64 9.24 18.26
N THR A 331 -16.32 10.47 17.88
CA THR A 331 -17.06 11.22 16.86
C THR A 331 -17.00 10.52 15.51
N ALA A 332 -15.81 10.06 15.09
CA ALA A 332 -15.61 9.31 13.85
C ALA A 332 -16.41 7.99 13.84
N HIS A 333 -16.39 7.25 14.95
CA HIS A 333 -17.16 6.02 15.10
C HIS A 333 -18.66 6.27 14.95
N ALA A 334 -19.20 7.29 15.63
CA ALA A 334 -20.61 7.67 15.55
C ALA A 334 -21.04 8.10 14.13
N ALA A 335 -20.19 8.84 13.41
CA ALA A 335 -20.46 9.23 12.02
C ALA A 335 -20.50 8.02 11.08
N SER A 336 -19.53 7.09 11.22
CA SER A 336 -19.44 5.89 10.38
C SER A 336 -20.62 4.93 10.53
N ALA A 337 -21.21 4.85 11.74
CA ALA A 337 -22.35 3.99 12.04
C ALA A 337 -23.64 4.40 11.29
N ARG A 338 -23.75 5.67 10.84
CA ARG A 338 -24.95 6.19 10.14
C ARG A 338 -24.98 5.85 8.65
N LEU A 339 -23.84 5.50 8.06
CA LEU A 339 -23.70 5.33 6.61
C LEU A 339 -23.58 3.86 6.19
N ARG A 340 -23.32 2.93 7.12
CA ARG A 340 -23.07 1.51 6.81
C ARG A 340 -24.09 0.57 7.47
N PRO A 341 -25.24 0.29 6.84
CA PRO A 341 -26.02 -0.88 7.23
C PRO A 341 -25.20 -2.17 6.99
N ALA A 342 -25.48 -3.23 7.75
CA ALA A 342 -24.81 -4.52 7.58
C ALA A 342 -24.96 -5.00 6.13
N PRO A 343 -23.88 -5.40 5.43
CA PRO A 343 -23.93 -5.70 4.01
C PRO A 343 -24.71 -7.00 3.78
N THR A 344 -25.98 -6.88 3.39
CA THR A 344 -26.58 -7.91 2.54
C THR A 344 -26.04 -7.65 1.14
N VAL A 345 -25.12 -8.50 0.65
CA VAL A 345 -24.60 -8.38 -0.71
C VAL A 345 -25.74 -8.74 -1.66
N PRO A 346 -26.40 -7.77 -2.32
CA PRO A 346 -27.45 -8.12 -3.28
C PRO A 346 -26.79 -8.80 -4.47
N ALA A 347 -27.52 -9.71 -5.11
CA ALA A 347 -27.08 -10.38 -6.33
C ALA A 347 -26.62 -9.33 -7.36
N LEU A 348 -25.46 -9.58 -7.96
CA LEU A 348 -24.86 -8.67 -8.91
C LEU A 348 -25.69 -8.63 -10.19
N VAL A 349 -26.19 -7.46 -10.57
CA VAL A 349 -26.96 -7.28 -11.82
C VAL A 349 -26.01 -6.80 -12.91
N THR A 350 -25.79 -7.64 -13.92
CA THR A 350 -25.06 -7.24 -15.12
C THR A 350 -25.89 -6.28 -15.95
N ALA A 351 -25.26 -5.25 -16.52
CA ALA A 351 -25.97 -4.37 -17.45
C ALA A 351 -26.48 -5.13 -18.69
N PRO A 352 -27.62 -4.70 -19.24
CA PRO A 352 -28.26 -5.35 -20.38
C PRO A 352 -27.36 -5.37 -21.61
N ALA A 353 -27.49 -6.39 -22.44
CA ALA A 353 -26.68 -6.54 -23.65
C ALA A 353 -27.06 -5.57 -24.78
N ARG A 354 -28.28 -5.03 -24.75
CA ARG A 354 -28.85 -4.10 -25.74
C ARG A 354 -29.79 -3.11 -25.08
N ALA A 355 -29.88 -1.91 -25.64
CA ALA A 355 -30.80 -0.89 -25.16
C ALA A 355 -32.24 -1.35 -25.41
N ALA A 356 -33.06 -1.36 -24.36
CA ALA A 356 -34.50 -1.60 -24.47
C ALA A 356 -35.30 -0.31 -24.71
N ALA A 357 -34.61 0.85 -24.70
CA ALA A 357 -35.17 2.18 -24.79
C ALA A 357 -34.30 3.07 -25.70
N PRO A 358 -34.84 4.20 -26.21
CA PRO A 358 -34.07 5.17 -26.97
C PRO A 358 -32.89 5.72 -26.16
N LEU A 359 -31.79 6.03 -26.85
CA LEU A 359 -30.64 6.70 -26.22
C LEU A 359 -30.98 8.18 -25.92
N PRO A 360 -30.40 8.76 -24.85
CA PRO A 360 -30.54 10.19 -24.57
C PRO A 360 -29.96 11.03 -25.72
N SER A 361 -30.67 12.09 -26.12
CA SER A 361 -30.28 12.94 -27.25
C SER A 361 -29.25 14.00 -26.84
N ARG A 362 -29.25 14.41 -25.56
CA ARG A 362 -28.32 15.39 -24.99
C ARG A 362 -27.67 14.81 -23.74
N VAL A 363 -26.36 14.60 -23.78
CA VAL A 363 -25.61 13.98 -22.68
C VAL A 363 -24.53 14.94 -22.19
N LEU A 364 -24.51 15.17 -20.88
CA LEU A 364 -23.44 15.91 -20.22
C LEU A 364 -22.48 14.92 -19.57
N LEU A 365 -21.21 14.97 -19.97
CA LEU A 365 -20.13 14.12 -19.49
C LEU A 365 -19.31 14.91 -18.45
N ALA A 366 -19.19 14.41 -17.23
CA ALA A 366 -18.39 15.02 -16.19
C ALA A 366 -17.14 14.18 -15.87
N THR A 367 -15.97 14.81 -15.84
CA THR A 367 -14.68 14.18 -15.53
C THR A 367 -13.87 15.02 -14.55
N HIS A 368 -12.94 14.40 -13.82
CA HIS A 368 -12.03 15.12 -12.92
C HIS A 368 -10.88 15.82 -13.67
N GLY A 369 -10.60 15.42 -14.91
CA GLY A 369 -9.56 16.03 -15.73
C GLY A 369 -9.59 15.49 -17.15
N LEU A 370 -8.89 16.18 -18.07
CA LEU A 370 -8.74 15.81 -19.47
C LEU A 370 -7.35 15.21 -19.78
N SER A 371 -6.76 14.51 -18.80
CA SER A 371 -5.44 13.87 -18.91
C SER A 371 -5.49 12.54 -19.70
N LEU A 372 -4.32 11.98 -20.05
CA LEU A 372 -4.20 10.69 -20.74
C LEU A 372 -4.47 9.45 -19.85
N GLN A 373 -4.98 9.64 -18.64
CA GLN A 373 -5.26 8.56 -17.70
C GLN A 373 -6.43 7.68 -18.16
N GLY A 374 -6.57 6.50 -17.54
CA GLY A 374 -7.56 5.50 -17.93
C GLY A 374 -9.01 5.98 -17.84
N ALA A 375 -9.39 6.69 -16.77
CA ALA A 375 -10.76 7.14 -16.58
C ALA A 375 -11.21 8.24 -17.57
N PRO A 376 -10.41 9.29 -17.86
CA PRO A 376 -10.73 10.23 -18.93
C PRO A 376 -10.80 9.58 -20.32
N ARG A 377 -9.88 8.64 -20.63
CA ARG A 377 -9.92 7.88 -21.90
C ARG A 377 -11.16 7.00 -22.04
N PHE A 378 -11.56 6.34 -20.95
CA PHE A 378 -12.81 5.59 -20.88
C PHE A 378 -14.01 6.47 -21.24
N LEU A 379 -14.08 7.68 -20.67
CA LEU A 379 -15.18 8.61 -20.94
C LEU A 379 -15.16 9.12 -22.38
N LEU A 380 -13.97 9.37 -22.95
CA LEU A 380 -13.84 9.78 -24.35
C LEU A 380 -14.35 8.69 -25.30
N GLU A 381 -13.94 7.43 -25.10
CA GLU A 381 -14.39 6.31 -25.92
C GLU A 381 -15.91 6.06 -25.81
N LEU A 382 -16.47 6.20 -24.61
CA LEU A 382 -17.92 6.18 -24.41
C LEU A 382 -18.60 7.38 -25.12
N GLY A 383 -17.99 8.57 -25.05
CA GLY A 383 -18.44 9.76 -25.77
C GLY A 383 -18.46 9.54 -27.28
N CYS A 384 -17.41 8.95 -27.86
CA CYS A 384 -17.37 8.58 -29.27
C CYS A 384 -18.54 7.68 -29.66
N ALA A 385 -18.83 6.66 -28.85
CA ALA A 385 -19.96 5.75 -29.10
C ALA A 385 -21.33 6.44 -29.00
N LEU A 386 -21.50 7.34 -28.02
CA LEU A 386 -22.72 8.13 -27.86
C LEU A 386 -22.93 9.10 -29.05
N ALA A 387 -21.87 9.80 -29.46
CA ALA A 387 -21.91 10.71 -30.61
C ALA A 387 -22.19 9.95 -31.92
N ALA A 388 -21.56 8.79 -32.13
CA ALA A 388 -21.84 7.91 -33.27
C ALA A 388 -23.29 7.40 -33.29
N ALA A 389 -23.91 7.27 -32.11
CA ALA A 389 -25.33 6.96 -31.96
C ALA A 389 -26.26 8.19 -32.03
N GLY A 390 -25.72 9.39 -32.32
CA GLY A 390 -26.47 10.62 -32.56
C GLY A 390 -26.67 11.54 -31.35
N ALA A 391 -26.05 11.26 -30.20
CA ALA A 391 -26.15 12.11 -29.02
C ALA A 391 -25.32 13.40 -29.18
N ARG A 392 -25.87 14.53 -28.76
CA ARG A 392 -25.12 15.79 -28.59
C ARG A 392 -24.43 15.80 -27.24
N LEU A 393 -23.16 16.16 -27.23
CA LEU A 393 -22.32 16.08 -26.05
C LEU A 393 -21.98 17.46 -25.49
N GLN A 394 -21.98 17.56 -24.17
CA GLN A 394 -21.32 18.60 -23.41
C GLN A 394 -20.35 17.95 -22.44
N VAL A 395 -19.18 18.55 -22.22
CA VAL A 395 -18.18 18.06 -21.28
C VAL A 395 -17.91 19.12 -20.23
N VAL A 396 -17.96 18.71 -18.97
CA VAL A 396 -17.47 19.50 -17.83
C VAL A 396 -16.29 18.79 -17.18
N SER A 397 -15.24 19.53 -16.85
CA SER A 397 -14.03 18.97 -16.25
C SER A 397 -13.52 19.85 -15.12
N ALA A 398 -12.97 19.26 -14.05
CA ALA A 398 -12.31 20.05 -13.00
C ALA A 398 -10.92 20.57 -13.45
N GLU A 399 -10.24 19.83 -14.34
CA GLU A 399 -8.92 20.18 -14.86
C GLU A 399 -8.89 20.09 -16.40
N ASP A 400 -8.12 20.96 -17.05
CA ASP A 400 -7.88 20.88 -18.50
C ASP A 400 -6.86 19.77 -18.84
N GLY A 401 -6.59 19.54 -20.13
CA GLY A 401 -5.62 18.54 -20.54
C GLY A 401 -5.67 18.13 -22.01
N PRO A 402 -4.75 17.24 -22.42
CA PRO A 402 -4.53 16.87 -23.82
C PRO A 402 -5.74 16.22 -24.51
N LEU A 403 -6.70 15.65 -23.76
CA LEU A 403 -7.90 15.06 -24.35
C LEU A 403 -8.97 16.09 -24.76
N ARG A 404 -8.81 17.38 -24.42
CA ARG A 404 -9.76 18.44 -24.82
C ARG A 404 -10.07 18.41 -26.31
N ALA A 405 -9.03 18.44 -27.14
CA ALA A 405 -9.18 18.51 -28.59
C ALA A 405 -9.93 17.29 -29.15
N ALA A 406 -9.74 16.11 -28.54
CA ALA A 406 -10.45 14.91 -28.93
C ALA A 406 -11.96 15.02 -28.64
N PHE A 407 -12.36 15.54 -27.47
CA PHE A 407 -13.77 15.80 -27.19
C PHE A 407 -14.37 16.88 -28.10
N GLU A 408 -13.65 17.97 -28.35
CA GLU A 408 -14.09 19.04 -29.26
C GLU A 408 -14.27 18.53 -30.69
N SER A 409 -13.45 17.57 -31.14
CA SER A 409 -13.58 16.93 -32.46
C SER A 409 -14.87 16.10 -32.61
N LEU A 410 -15.49 15.69 -31.49
CA LEU A 410 -16.82 15.06 -31.47
C LEU A 410 -17.97 16.08 -31.57
N GLY A 411 -17.65 17.37 -31.68
CA GLY A 411 -18.62 18.48 -31.61
C GLY A 411 -19.07 18.80 -30.19
N ALA A 412 -18.35 18.34 -29.17
CA ALA A 412 -18.69 18.61 -27.77
C ALA A 412 -18.23 20.00 -27.32
N THR A 413 -19.09 20.70 -26.57
CA THR A 413 -18.67 21.92 -25.85
C THR A 413 -17.96 21.52 -24.57
N VAL A 414 -16.70 21.95 -24.39
CA VAL A 414 -15.89 21.63 -23.20
C VAL A 414 -15.78 22.84 -22.26
N ARG A 415 -16.16 22.67 -20.99
CA ARG A 415 -16.05 23.70 -19.94
C ARG A 415 -15.22 23.19 -18.76
N ILE A 416 -14.32 24.04 -18.25
CA ILE A 416 -13.57 23.77 -17.03
C ILE A 416 -14.28 24.43 -15.85
N LEU A 417 -14.45 23.70 -14.74
CA LEU A 417 -15.10 24.14 -13.52
C LEU A 417 -14.10 24.22 -12.38
N ASP A 418 -14.07 25.35 -11.68
CA ASP A 418 -13.27 25.49 -10.47
C ASP A 418 -13.94 24.75 -9.30
N CYS A 419 -13.39 23.59 -8.95
CA CYS A 419 -13.88 22.77 -7.84
C CYS A 419 -13.19 23.08 -6.50
N THR A 420 -12.28 24.06 -6.46
CA THR A 420 -11.41 24.31 -5.29
C THR A 420 -12.22 24.58 -4.02
N SER A 421 -13.22 25.45 -4.10
CA SER A 421 -14.09 25.80 -2.97
C SER A 421 -14.82 24.59 -2.39
N VAL A 422 -15.28 23.67 -3.25
CA VAL A 422 -15.92 22.42 -2.83
C VAL A 422 -14.90 21.51 -2.13
N MET A 423 -13.71 21.36 -2.71
CA MET A 423 -12.66 20.46 -2.21
C MET A 423 -12.03 20.93 -0.89
N GLN A 424 -12.14 22.23 -0.56
CA GLN A 424 -11.59 22.84 0.65
C GLN A 424 -12.66 23.15 1.72
N ALA A 425 -13.92 22.76 1.50
CA ALA A 425 -15.01 23.10 2.38
C ALA A 425 -14.86 22.48 3.79
N GLY A 426 -14.49 23.30 4.77
CA GLY A 426 -14.25 22.88 6.16
C GLY A 426 -15.52 22.62 6.98
N SER A 427 -16.71 22.93 6.46
CA SER A 427 -17.99 22.72 7.13
C SER A 427 -19.08 22.27 6.14
N PRO A 428 -20.13 21.57 6.60
CA PRO A 428 -21.25 21.19 5.74
C PRO A 428 -21.91 22.38 5.03
N ALA A 429 -22.12 23.50 5.72
CA ALA A 429 -22.75 24.69 5.14
C ALA A 429 -21.89 25.32 4.03
N ALA A 430 -20.57 25.40 4.23
CA ALA A 430 -19.65 25.88 3.20
C ALA A 430 -19.65 24.95 1.98
N ALA A 431 -19.71 23.63 2.20
CA ALA A 431 -19.72 22.65 1.13
C ALA A 431 -21.02 22.74 0.30
N THR A 432 -22.18 22.91 0.95
CA THR A 432 -23.47 23.14 0.27
C THR A 432 -23.45 24.43 -0.56
N SER A 433 -22.92 25.53 -0.02
CA SER A 433 -22.81 26.80 -0.76
C SER A 433 -21.93 26.65 -1.99
N ALA A 434 -20.74 26.05 -1.84
CA ALA A 434 -19.81 25.85 -2.95
C ALA A 434 -20.39 24.94 -4.05
N LEU A 435 -21.19 23.93 -3.68
CA LEU A 435 -21.93 23.11 -4.65
C LEU A 435 -23.02 23.89 -5.38
N ALA A 436 -23.72 24.78 -4.70
CA ALA A 436 -24.74 25.63 -5.33
C ALA A 436 -24.10 26.59 -6.35
N ASP A 437 -22.96 27.18 -6.03
CA ASP A 437 -22.19 28.03 -6.93
C ASP A 437 -21.72 27.25 -8.17
N LEU A 438 -21.23 26.02 -7.97
CA LEU A 438 -20.81 25.14 -9.07
C LEU A 438 -22.00 24.63 -9.90
N ALA A 439 -23.18 24.48 -9.30
CA ALA A 439 -24.41 24.11 -10.00
C ALA A 439 -25.02 25.27 -10.81
N ALA A 440 -24.59 26.52 -10.59
CA ALA A 440 -25.10 27.67 -11.34
C ALA A 440 -24.70 27.66 -12.81
N GLU A 441 -23.54 27.08 -13.15
CA GLU A 441 -23.02 27.01 -14.51
C GLU A 441 -22.22 25.70 -14.72
N PRO A 442 -22.44 24.92 -15.79
CA PRO A 442 -23.27 25.23 -16.97
C PRO A 442 -24.75 24.87 -16.80
N ASP A 443 -25.55 25.02 -17.86
CA ASP A 443 -26.97 24.61 -17.88
C ASP A 443 -27.13 23.08 -17.76
N TRP A 444 -27.15 22.58 -16.52
CA TRP A 444 -27.39 21.18 -16.20
C TRP A 444 -28.78 20.71 -16.66
N ALA A 445 -29.78 21.59 -16.68
CA ALA A 445 -31.16 21.25 -17.04
C ALA A 445 -31.33 20.94 -18.54
N ALA A 446 -30.40 21.40 -19.38
CA ALA A 446 -30.35 21.05 -20.80
C ALA A 446 -29.93 19.59 -21.08
N ALA A 447 -29.43 18.84 -20.10
CA ALA A 447 -29.07 17.44 -20.28
C ALA A 447 -30.30 16.52 -20.13
N ASP A 448 -30.39 15.49 -20.97
CA ASP A 448 -31.33 14.38 -20.78
C ASP A 448 -30.74 13.33 -19.83
N LEU A 449 -29.40 13.26 -19.75
CA LEU A 449 -28.62 12.41 -18.86
C LEU A 449 -27.30 13.08 -18.51
N VAL A 450 -26.92 13.02 -17.23
CA VAL A 450 -25.57 13.36 -16.77
C VAL A 450 -24.80 12.06 -16.51
N ILE A 451 -23.61 11.92 -17.13
CA ILE A 451 -22.68 10.83 -16.87
C ILE A 451 -21.52 11.38 -16.04
N ALA A 452 -21.48 11.03 -14.76
CA ALA A 452 -20.39 11.38 -13.86
C ALA A 452 -19.36 10.26 -13.86
N ASN A 453 -18.08 10.58 -14.12
CA ASN A 453 -17.03 9.57 -14.36
C ASN A 453 -15.86 9.72 -13.39
N SER A 454 -15.64 8.67 -12.57
CA SER A 454 -14.88 8.64 -11.32
C SER A 454 -15.70 9.16 -10.14
N PHE A 455 -15.57 8.54 -8.95
CA PHE A 455 -16.30 9.07 -7.80
C PHE A 455 -15.86 10.48 -7.41
N THR A 456 -14.69 10.92 -7.87
CA THR A 456 -14.17 12.27 -7.58
C THR A 456 -14.98 13.36 -8.29
N THR A 457 -15.89 13.01 -9.21
CA THR A 457 -16.87 13.91 -9.81
C THR A 457 -18.20 13.94 -9.04
N PHE A 458 -18.17 13.64 -7.73
CA PHE A 458 -19.37 13.69 -6.87
C PHE A 458 -20.11 15.04 -6.99
N TRP A 459 -19.39 16.14 -7.17
CA TRP A 459 -19.96 17.47 -7.39
C TRP A 459 -20.92 17.53 -8.59
N ALA A 460 -20.66 16.77 -9.66
CA ALA A 460 -21.53 16.69 -10.83
C ALA A 460 -22.82 15.94 -10.53
N VAL A 461 -22.76 14.93 -9.65
CA VAL A 461 -23.95 14.21 -9.19
C VAL A 461 -24.86 15.15 -8.41
N HIS A 462 -24.29 15.91 -7.48
CA HIS A 462 -25.03 16.90 -6.68
C HIS A 462 -25.64 17.99 -7.56
N ALA A 463 -24.88 18.58 -8.48
CA ALA A 463 -25.37 19.63 -9.39
C ALA A 463 -26.48 19.12 -10.32
N ALA A 464 -26.31 17.93 -10.91
CA ALA A 464 -27.34 17.30 -11.75
C ALA A 464 -28.64 17.03 -10.97
N LYS A 465 -28.52 16.61 -9.71
CA LYS A 465 -29.66 16.31 -8.84
C LYS A 465 -30.38 17.57 -8.38
N ALA A 466 -29.66 18.66 -8.13
CA ALA A 466 -30.26 19.97 -7.89
C ALA A 466 -31.06 20.47 -9.11
N ALA A 467 -30.65 20.11 -10.33
CA ALA A 467 -31.36 20.41 -11.58
C ALA A 467 -32.43 19.37 -11.98
N ASP A 468 -32.77 18.42 -11.10
CA ASP A 468 -33.66 17.30 -11.35
C ASP A 468 -33.31 16.55 -12.65
N ARG A 469 -32.06 16.14 -12.82
CA ARG A 469 -31.59 15.35 -13.97
C ARG A 469 -31.18 13.93 -13.55
N PRO A 470 -31.40 12.92 -14.42
CA PRO A 470 -30.92 11.58 -14.15
C PRO A 470 -29.38 11.52 -14.27
N VAL A 471 -28.78 10.65 -13.45
CA VAL A 471 -27.33 10.48 -13.30
C VAL A 471 -26.94 9.01 -13.44
N LEU A 472 -26.04 8.74 -14.37
CA LEU A 472 -25.26 7.51 -14.43
C LEU A 472 -23.86 7.77 -13.87
N PHE A 473 -23.51 7.12 -12.77
CA PHE A 473 -22.26 7.36 -12.06
C PHE A 473 -21.28 6.20 -12.27
N TYR A 474 -20.18 6.43 -12.98
CA TYR A 474 -19.11 5.45 -13.17
C TYR A 474 -18.05 5.57 -12.08
N VAL A 475 -17.70 4.44 -11.47
CA VAL A 475 -16.69 4.37 -10.41
C VAL A 475 -15.53 3.48 -10.85
N HIS A 476 -14.32 4.03 -10.79
CA HIS A 476 -13.09 3.38 -11.28
C HIS A 476 -12.09 3.09 -10.17
N GLU A 477 -12.37 3.57 -8.97
CA GLU A 477 -11.47 3.52 -7.82
C GLU A 477 -11.81 2.31 -6.96
N SER A 478 -10.87 1.37 -6.84
CA SER A 478 -11.00 0.21 -5.96
C SER A 478 -10.60 0.58 -4.52
N THR A 479 -11.22 1.64 -4.02
CA THR A 479 -10.99 2.22 -2.69
C THR A 479 -12.19 3.03 -2.24
N THR A 480 -12.37 3.18 -0.93
CA THR A 480 -13.39 4.07 -0.37
C THR A 480 -13.00 5.53 -0.54
N PRO A 481 -13.97 6.48 -0.54
CA PRO A 481 -13.68 7.91 -0.53
C PRO A 481 -12.75 8.34 0.62
N ALA A 482 -12.96 7.80 1.83
CA ALA A 482 -12.13 8.10 2.99
C ALA A 482 -10.67 7.66 2.80
N SER A 483 -10.44 6.42 2.33
CA SER A 483 -9.09 5.90 2.07
C SER A 483 -8.45 6.58 0.87
N PHE A 484 -9.23 6.95 -0.13
CA PHE A 484 -8.75 7.69 -1.29
C PHE A 484 -8.26 9.06 -0.86
N TYR A 485 -9.14 9.94 -0.36
CA TYR A 485 -8.74 11.30 -0.04
C TYR A 485 -7.76 11.36 1.15
N GLY A 486 -7.87 10.45 2.12
CA GLY A 486 -7.07 10.48 3.33
C GLY A 486 -7.27 11.82 4.08
N GLN A 487 -6.19 12.45 4.52
CA GLN A 487 -6.22 13.77 5.17
C GLN A 487 -6.10 14.95 4.18
N ARG A 488 -6.24 14.70 2.87
CA ARG A 488 -6.05 15.74 1.83
C ARG A 488 -7.25 16.65 1.64
N VAL A 489 -8.42 16.25 2.14
CA VAL A 489 -9.66 17.02 2.08
C VAL A 489 -10.34 17.01 3.45
N PRO A 490 -11.14 18.05 3.78
CA PRO A 490 -11.93 18.05 5.01
C PRO A 490 -13.00 16.94 5.06
N PRO A 491 -13.38 16.45 6.25
CA PRO A 491 -14.41 15.41 6.39
C PRO A 491 -15.74 15.66 5.65
N PRO A 492 -16.29 16.90 5.58
CA PRO A 492 -17.51 17.17 4.80
C PRO A 492 -17.42 16.76 3.33
N VAL A 493 -16.26 16.88 2.69
CA VAL A 493 -16.05 16.51 1.28
C VAL A 493 -16.17 15.00 1.10
N ILE A 494 -15.64 14.23 2.05
CA ILE A 494 -15.77 12.76 2.07
C ILE A 494 -17.25 12.38 2.19
N SER A 495 -17.99 13.02 3.10
CA SER A 495 -19.43 12.76 3.27
C SER A 495 -20.25 13.08 2.01
N LEU A 496 -19.96 14.19 1.31
CA LEU A 496 -20.62 14.52 0.04
C LEU A 496 -20.30 13.51 -1.07
N THR A 497 -19.08 12.98 -1.09
CA THR A 497 -18.69 11.92 -2.02
C THR A 497 -19.48 10.64 -1.75
N GLU A 498 -19.61 10.25 -0.48
CA GLU A 498 -20.40 9.08 -0.07
C GLU A 498 -21.90 9.27 -0.36
N GLU A 499 -22.44 10.47 -0.16
CA GLU A 499 -23.83 10.82 -0.47
C GLU A 499 -24.14 10.71 -1.98
N ALA A 500 -23.19 11.03 -2.86
CA ALA A 500 -23.39 10.94 -4.30
C ALA A 500 -23.77 9.51 -4.77
N PHE A 501 -23.29 8.46 -4.08
CA PHE A 501 -23.71 7.08 -4.34
C PHE A 501 -25.20 6.85 -4.05
N ALA A 502 -25.77 7.53 -3.04
CA ALA A 502 -27.19 7.44 -2.71
C ALA A 502 -28.07 8.23 -3.70
N LEU A 503 -27.54 9.36 -4.20
CA LEU A 503 -28.25 10.26 -5.10
C LEU A 503 -28.31 9.75 -6.55
N ALA A 504 -27.26 9.07 -7.03
CA ALA A 504 -27.19 8.55 -8.38
C ALA A 504 -28.35 7.59 -8.71
N ASP A 505 -28.86 7.64 -9.94
CA ASP A 505 -29.95 6.75 -10.38
C ASP A 505 -29.44 5.34 -10.68
N LEU A 506 -28.26 5.27 -11.29
CA LEU A 506 -27.50 4.04 -11.47
C LEU A 506 -26.02 4.31 -11.19
N VAL A 507 -25.37 3.35 -10.52
CA VAL A 507 -23.93 3.36 -10.29
C VAL A 507 -23.32 2.19 -11.04
N SER A 508 -22.34 2.46 -11.88
CA SER A 508 -21.70 1.46 -12.71
C SER A 508 -20.28 1.17 -12.27
N PHE A 509 -19.99 -0.11 -12.12
CA PHE A 509 -18.66 -0.64 -11.82
C PHE A 509 -18.17 -1.52 -12.96
N THR A 510 -16.87 -1.49 -13.20
CA THR A 510 -16.24 -2.32 -14.24
C THR A 510 -15.88 -3.72 -13.76
N THR A 511 -15.71 -3.89 -12.45
CA THR A 511 -15.39 -5.16 -11.80
C THR A 511 -16.17 -5.32 -10.49
N ALA A 512 -16.46 -6.57 -10.13
CA ALA A 512 -17.16 -6.88 -8.89
C ALA A 512 -16.32 -6.51 -7.67
N SER A 513 -14.99 -6.70 -7.73
CA SER A 513 -14.05 -6.29 -6.69
C SER A 513 -14.16 -4.80 -6.37
N THR A 514 -14.24 -3.95 -7.40
CA THR A 514 -14.37 -2.50 -7.21
C THR A 514 -15.72 -2.17 -6.60
N ARG A 515 -16.83 -2.78 -7.08
CA ARG A 515 -18.15 -2.61 -6.45
C ARG A 515 -18.11 -2.95 -4.96
N ASN A 516 -17.41 -4.02 -4.58
CA ASN A 516 -17.37 -4.48 -3.20
C ASN A 516 -16.77 -3.45 -2.24
N CYS A 517 -15.81 -2.63 -2.70
CA CYS A 517 -15.27 -1.50 -1.93
C CYS A 517 -16.33 -0.43 -1.59
N HIS A 518 -17.47 -0.41 -2.30
CA HIS A 518 -18.49 0.63 -2.20
C HIS A 518 -19.85 0.12 -1.70
N LEU A 519 -19.97 -1.15 -1.29
CA LEU A 519 -21.25 -1.71 -0.81
C LEU A 519 -21.77 -1.03 0.47
N GLY A 520 -20.88 -0.42 1.25
CA GLY A 520 -21.23 0.33 2.44
C GLY A 520 -21.79 1.73 2.15
N TYR A 521 -22.02 2.10 0.89
CA TYR A 521 -22.50 3.42 0.49
C TYR A 521 -23.74 3.32 -0.41
N GLY A 522 -24.66 4.27 -0.25
CA GLY A 522 -25.77 4.47 -1.19
C GLY A 522 -26.81 3.36 -1.22
N ARG A 523 -27.17 2.96 -2.45
CA ARG A 523 -28.28 2.05 -2.77
C ARG A 523 -27.76 0.87 -3.60
N PRO A 524 -27.26 -0.22 -2.97
CA PRO A 524 -26.61 -1.33 -3.66
C PRO A 524 -27.46 -2.03 -4.76
N GLU A 525 -28.79 -1.90 -4.70
CA GLU A 525 -29.75 -2.34 -5.71
C GLU A 525 -29.68 -1.53 -7.02
N ARG A 526 -29.10 -0.32 -6.99
CA ARG A 526 -28.83 0.54 -8.15
C ARG A 526 -27.47 0.28 -8.79
N HIS A 527 -26.64 -0.58 -8.18
CA HIS A 527 -25.32 -0.91 -8.71
C HIS A 527 -25.46 -1.84 -9.93
N ARG A 528 -24.64 -1.59 -10.97
CA ARG A 528 -24.57 -2.41 -12.19
C ARG A 528 -23.13 -2.77 -12.48
N LEU A 529 -22.92 -3.97 -13.02
CA LEU A 529 -21.63 -4.36 -13.59
C LEU A 529 -21.66 -4.16 -15.10
N THR A 530 -20.72 -3.36 -15.62
CA THR A 530 -20.42 -3.24 -17.06
C THR A 530 -18.93 -3.43 -17.26
N PRO A 531 -18.47 -4.51 -17.92
CA PRO A 531 -17.04 -4.79 -18.06
C PRO A 531 -16.31 -3.71 -18.87
N GLY A 532 -15.00 -3.60 -18.67
CA GLY A 532 -14.15 -2.83 -19.58
C GLY A 532 -14.07 -3.47 -20.98
N TRP A 533 -13.52 -2.73 -21.93
CA TRP A 533 -13.39 -3.15 -23.32
C TRP A 533 -12.03 -2.83 -23.93
N VAL A 534 -11.76 -3.45 -25.08
CA VAL A 534 -10.62 -3.14 -25.96
C VAL A 534 -11.02 -3.27 -27.42
N ASP A 535 -10.54 -2.34 -28.24
CA ASP A 535 -10.73 -2.40 -29.69
C ASP A 535 -9.67 -3.29 -30.33
N VAL A 536 -9.96 -4.59 -30.34
CA VAL A 536 -9.09 -5.63 -30.88
C VAL A 536 -8.77 -5.38 -32.36
N ALA A 537 -9.76 -4.99 -33.16
CA ALA A 537 -9.59 -4.81 -34.61
C ALA A 537 -8.74 -3.58 -34.93
N ALA A 538 -8.92 -2.48 -34.18
CA ALA A 538 -8.08 -1.30 -34.33
C ALA A 538 -6.61 -1.61 -33.95
N LEU A 539 -6.38 -2.38 -32.89
CA LEU A 539 -5.04 -2.79 -32.49
C LEU A 539 -4.37 -3.73 -33.50
N ASP A 540 -5.11 -4.66 -34.10
CA ASP A 540 -4.58 -5.52 -35.18
C ASP A 540 -4.18 -4.71 -36.41
N THR A 541 -5.05 -3.78 -36.81
CA THR A 541 -4.79 -2.88 -37.95
C THR A 541 -3.54 -2.04 -37.69
N TRP A 542 -3.44 -1.45 -36.50
CA TRP A 542 -2.26 -0.70 -36.10
C TRP A 542 -1.01 -1.59 -36.09
N ALA A 543 -1.04 -2.75 -35.43
CA ALA A 543 0.11 -3.64 -35.30
C ALA A 543 0.63 -4.15 -36.66
N ALA A 544 -0.26 -4.39 -37.63
CA ALA A 544 0.11 -4.81 -38.98
C ALA A 544 0.92 -3.76 -39.76
N THR A 545 0.87 -2.49 -39.35
CA THR A 545 1.66 -1.40 -39.96
C THR A 545 3.05 -1.22 -39.34
N GLN A 546 3.37 -1.97 -38.28
CA GLN A 546 4.59 -1.78 -37.49
C GLN A 546 5.62 -2.87 -37.80
N ASP A 547 6.91 -2.51 -37.72
CA ASP A 547 8.03 -3.46 -37.74
C ASP A 547 8.55 -3.66 -36.31
N ARG A 548 8.28 -4.84 -35.72
CA ARG A 548 8.74 -5.19 -34.36
C ARG A 548 10.26 -5.09 -34.23
N ALA A 549 11.04 -5.44 -35.25
CA ALA A 549 12.50 -5.37 -35.18
C ALA A 549 12.98 -3.91 -35.14
N ALA A 550 12.36 -3.03 -35.91
CA ALA A 550 12.63 -1.59 -35.85
C ALA A 550 12.27 -1.01 -34.47
N LEU A 551 11.07 -1.29 -33.95
CA LEU A 551 10.64 -0.82 -32.62
C LEU A 551 11.60 -1.26 -31.51
N ARG A 552 12.11 -2.49 -31.58
CA ARG A 552 13.08 -3.01 -30.61
C ARG A 552 14.41 -2.27 -30.67
N ARG A 553 14.92 -1.97 -31.87
CA ARG A 553 16.13 -1.14 -32.03
C ARG A 553 15.93 0.27 -31.46
N ASP A 554 14.79 0.88 -31.73
CA ASP A 554 14.46 2.24 -31.25
C ASP A 554 14.35 2.30 -29.73
N LEU A 555 13.94 1.20 -29.08
CA LEU A 555 13.90 1.04 -27.63
C LEU A 555 15.24 0.57 -27.03
N GLY A 556 16.30 0.49 -27.82
CA GLY A 556 17.64 0.10 -27.37
C GLY A 556 17.82 -1.38 -27.06
N VAL A 557 16.88 -2.24 -27.50
CA VAL A 557 16.94 -3.69 -27.30
C VAL A 557 17.92 -4.32 -28.28
N GLN A 558 18.94 -4.99 -27.76
CA GLN A 558 19.96 -5.63 -28.59
C GLN A 558 19.46 -6.95 -29.21
N PRO A 559 20.06 -7.43 -30.31
CA PRO A 559 19.76 -8.74 -30.86
C PRO A 559 19.91 -9.83 -29.80
N GLY A 560 18.86 -10.65 -29.60
CA GLY A 560 18.84 -11.72 -28.61
C GLY A 560 18.48 -11.32 -27.17
N GLU A 561 18.39 -10.02 -26.85
CA GLU A 561 17.87 -9.56 -25.56
C GLU A 561 16.36 -9.86 -25.44
N GLN A 562 15.90 -10.16 -24.23
CA GLN A 562 14.48 -10.18 -23.90
C GLN A 562 14.05 -8.79 -23.42
N LEU A 563 12.83 -8.35 -23.73
CA LEU A 563 12.28 -7.08 -23.26
C LEU A 563 11.07 -7.31 -22.35
N VAL A 564 11.17 -6.82 -21.11
CA VAL A 564 10.04 -6.74 -20.16
C VAL A 564 9.59 -5.28 -20.06
N CYS A 565 8.31 -5.02 -20.31
CA CYS A 565 7.74 -3.68 -20.16
C CYS A 565 6.73 -3.64 -19.01
N ASN A 566 7.01 -2.79 -18.02
CA ASN A 566 6.04 -2.37 -17.01
C ASN A 566 5.36 -1.10 -17.52
N ILE A 567 4.07 -1.16 -17.87
CA ILE A 567 3.37 -0.07 -18.54
C ILE A 567 2.29 0.51 -17.64
N GLY A 568 2.40 1.81 -17.36
CA GLY A 568 1.39 2.57 -16.63
C GLY A 568 2.03 3.75 -15.88
N THR A 569 1.21 4.75 -15.58
CA THR A 569 1.64 5.96 -14.84
C THR A 569 2.56 5.63 -13.67
N VAL A 570 3.78 6.15 -13.68
CA VAL A 570 4.74 5.99 -12.57
C VAL A 570 4.17 6.70 -11.34
N SER A 571 3.79 5.90 -10.35
CA SER A 571 3.11 6.36 -9.14
C SER A 571 3.06 5.25 -8.09
N ASP A 572 2.91 5.63 -6.81
CA ASP A 572 2.94 4.68 -5.69
C ASP A 572 2.03 3.44 -5.90
N ARG A 573 0.81 3.67 -6.41
CA ARG A 573 -0.21 2.64 -6.62
C ARG A 573 0.22 1.58 -7.64
N LYS A 574 1.07 1.93 -8.61
CA LYS A 574 1.48 1.05 -9.71
C LYS A 574 2.69 0.17 -9.36
N GLY A 575 3.32 0.41 -8.20
CA GLY A 575 4.26 -0.54 -7.59
C GLY A 575 5.59 -0.71 -8.32
N GLN A 576 6.02 0.26 -9.14
CA GLN A 576 7.27 0.17 -9.91
C GLN A 576 8.50 0.03 -9.00
N HIS A 577 8.49 0.61 -7.80
CA HIS A 577 9.56 0.47 -6.81
C HIS A 577 9.72 -1.00 -6.38
N THR A 578 8.62 -1.69 -6.06
CA THR A 578 8.68 -3.12 -5.71
C THR A 578 9.01 -4.02 -6.90
N PHE A 579 8.58 -3.65 -8.11
CA PHE A 579 9.00 -4.36 -9.32
C PHE A 579 10.52 -4.24 -9.53
N ALA A 580 11.11 -3.04 -9.35
CA ALA A 580 12.55 -2.85 -9.44
C ALA A 580 13.32 -3.70 -8.42
N ARG A 581 12.82 -3.83 -7.18
CA ARG A 581 13.40 -4.73 -6.17
C ARG A 581 13.31 -6.21 -6.58
N ALA A 582 12.22 -6.62 -7.23
CA ALA A 582 12.09 -8.00 -7.72
C ALA A 582 13.07 -8.28 -8.87
N VAL A 583 13.29 -7.30 -9.75
CA VAL A 583 14.31 -7.36 -10.80
C VAL A 583 15.72 -7.46 -10.19
N ASP A 584 16.03 -6.70 -9.13
CA ASP A 584 17.30 -6.85 -8.40
C ASP A 584 17.47 -8.26 -7.82
N LEU A 585 16.44 -8.78 -7.15
CA LEU A 585 16.49 -10.14 -6.60
C LEU A 585 16.67 -11.20 -7.69
N LEU A 586 16.00 -11.04 -8.83
CA LEU A 586 16.20 -11.87 -10.03
C LEU A 586 17.67 -11.81 -10.46
N GLY A 587 18.29 -10.64 -10.56
CA GLY A 587 19.69 -10.52 -10.96
C GLY A 587 20.68 -11.16 -9.99
N ARG A 588 20.38 -11.14 -8.69
CA ARG A 588 21.20 -11.83 -7.69
C ARG A 588 21.08 -13.35 -7.76
N ARG A 589 19.89 -13.89 -8.09
CA ARG A 589 19.62 -15.33 -8.16
C ARG A 589 19.93 -15.95 -9.53
N HIS A 590 19.77 -15.17 -10.59
CA HIS A 590 19.83 -15.57 -12.01
C HIS A 590 20.59 -14.51 -12.84
N PRO A 591 21.90 -14.32 -12.60
CA PRO A 591 22.69 -13.29 -13.26
C PRO A 591 22.70 -13.43 -14.80
N GLU A 592 22.58 -14.64 -15.33
CA GLU A 592 22.48 -14.93 -16.76
C GLU A 592 21.16 -14.43 -17.38
N LEU A 593 20.04 -14.51 -16.65
CA LEU A 593 18.76 -13.97 -17.10
C LEU A 593 18.79 -12.45 -17.07
N MET A 594 19.35 -11.87 -16.01
CA MET A 594 19.52 -10.41 -15.89
C MET A 594 20.37 -9.86 -17.04
N ALA A 595 21.53 -10.46 -17.32
CA ALA A 595 22.46 -9.97 -18.35
C ALA A 595 21.87 -9.94 -19.77
N ARG A 596 20.84 -10.76 -20.06
CA ARG A 596 20.18 -10.84 -21.38
C ARG A 596 18.78 -10.23 -21.43
N THR A 597 18.35 -9.56 -20.36
CA THR A 597 16.99 -8.98 -20.28
C THR A 597 17.06 -7.48 -20.05
N ARG A 598 16.25 -6.73 -20.80
CA ARG A 598 16.02 -5.31 -20.60
C ARG A 598 14.66 -5.09 -19.96
N PHE A 599 14.59 -4.16 -19.01
CA PHE A 599 13.38 -3.81 -18.28
C PHE A 599 13.07 -2.33 -18.47
N LEU A 600 11.89 -2.02 -18.99
CA LEU A 600 11.42 -0.65 -19.20
C LEU A 600 10.21 -0.34 -18.33
N LEU A 601 10.29 0.70 -17.52
CA LEU A 601 9.22 1.25 -16.71
C LEU A 601 8.64 2.46 -17.44
N LEU A 602 7.52 2.28 -18.15
CA LEU A 602 6.91 3.32 -18.99
C LEU A 602 5.86 4.12 -18.22
N GLY A 603 5.99 5.45 -18.23
CA GLY A 603 4.98 6.37 -17.72
C GLY A 603 5.52 7.39 -16.71
N GLY A 604 6.81 7.72 -16.79
CA GLY A 604 7.45 8.73 -15.95
C GLY A 604 6.93 10.14 -16.23
N ARG A 605 6.79 10.96 -15.18
CA ARG A 605 6.15 12.30 -15.24
C ARG A 605 6.83 13.35 -14.34
N ASP A 606 8.07 13.09 -13.92
CA ASP A 606 8.83 14.01 -13.06
C ASP A 606 8.11 14.40 -11.75
N THR A 607 7.46 13.42 -11.11
CA THR A 607 6.80 13.60 -9.81
C THR A 607 7.75 13.26 -8.65
N PRO A 608 7.40 13.58 -7.38
CA PRO A 608 8.20 13.14 -6.23
C PRO A 608 8.40 11.62 -6.17
N PHE A 609 7.46 10.84 -6.72
CA PHE A 609 7.62 9.39 -6.82
C PHE A 609 8.66 8.99 -7.88
N ASP A 610 8.75 9.73 -9.00
CA ASP A 610 9.79 9.52 -10.02
C ASP A 610 11.19 9.78 -9.46
N THR A 611 11.37 10.83 -8.65
CA THR A 611 12.65 11.10 -7.97
C THR A 611 13.03 9.95 -7.03
N MET A 612 12.09 9.51 -6.19
CA MET A 612 12.32 8.37 -5.28
C MET A 612 12.62 7.07 -6.04
N LEU A 613 11.95 6.83 -7.16
CA LEU A 613 12.21 5.68 -8.01
C LEU A 613 13.60 5.78 -8.65
N ALA A 614 14.00 6.96 -9.13
CA ALA A 614 15.33 7.19 -9.69
C ALA A 614 16.44 6.92 -8.65
N ASP A 615 16.27 7.40 -7.41
CA ASP A 615 17.19 7.10 -6.30
C ASP A 615 17.26 5.59 -6.04
N THR A 616 16.10 4.92 -6.01
CA THR A 616 16.03 3.46 -5.86
C THR A 616 16.78 2.73 -6.98
N LEU A 617 16.62 3.16 -8.24
CA LEU A 617 17.30 2.54 -9.38
C LEU A 617 18.82 2.79 -9.37
N ALA A 618 19.24 3.99 -8.97
CA ALA A 618 20.65 4.33 -8.81
C ALA A 618 21.31 3.44 -7.73
N ASP A 619 20.63 3.23 -6.60
CA ASP A 619 21.10 2.34 -5.53
C ASP A 619 21.20 0.87 -5.97
N LEU A 620 20.27 0.43 -6.82
CA LEU A 620 20.27 -0.94 -7.37
C LEU A 620 21.36 -1.16 -8.42
N GLY A 621 21.71 -0.14 -9.20
CA GLY A 621 22.85 -0.18 -10.12
C GLY A 621 22.66 -1.02 -11.40
N HIS A 622 21.42 -1.35 -11.77
CA HIS A 622 21.12 -2.16 -12.96
C HIS A 622 20.95 -1.28 -14.22
N ALA A 623 21.97 -1.24 -15.09
CA ALA A 623 21.97 -0.39 -16.30
C ALA A 623 20.92 -0.78 -17.36
N ASN A 624 20.35 -1.98 -17.26
CA ASN A 624 19.31 -2.54 -18.12
C ASN A 624 17.88 -2.35 -17.56
N LEU A 625 17.72 -1.65 -16.44
CA LEU A 625 16.43 -1.29 -15.84
C LEU A 625 16.24 0.24 -15.91
N LEU A 626 15.35 0.69 -16.78
CA LEU A 626 15.23 2.10 -17.17
C LEU A 626 13.79 2.61 -17.05
N VAL A 627 13.63 3.90 -16.72
CA VAL A 627 12.35 4.60 -16.76
C VAL A 627 12.22 5.35 -18.09
N HIS A 628 11.09 5.19 -18.76
CA HIS A 628 10.74 5.96 -19.96
C HIS A 628 9.59 6.94 -19.63
N PRO A 629 9.61 8.15 -20.21
CA PRO A 629 8.58 9.16 -19.97
C PRO A 629 7.21 8.72 -20.51
N GLU A 630 6.14 9.33 -20.01
CA GLU A 630 4.81 9.13 -20.60
C GLU A 630 4.77 9.54 -22.07
N THR A 631 3.98 8.81 -22.87
CA THR A 631 3.84 9.07 -24.30
C THR A 631 2.49 8.59 -24.83
N THR A 632 2.03 9.22 -25.90
CA THR A 632 0.86 8.76 -26.68
C THR A 632 1.18 7.58 -27.58
N ASP A 633 2.45 7.39 -27.96
CA ASP A 633 2.96 6.25 -28.74
C ASP A 633 3.39 5.09 -27.81
N TYR A 634 2.51 4.72 -26.89
CA TYR A 634 2.80 3.71 -25.87
C TYR A 634 2.55 2.28 -26.36
N LEU A 635 1.73 2.10 -27.41
CA LEU A 635 1.40 0.77 -27.95
C LEU A 635 2.63 0.02 -28.47
N ARG A 636 3.64 0.75 -28.97
CA ARG A 636 4.92 0.18 -29.44
C ARG A 636 5.65 -0.64 -28.38
N TYR A 637 5.47 -0.31 -27.10
CA TYR A 637 6.14 -1.01 -26.01
C TYR A 637 5.58 -2.42 -25.84
N TYR A 638 4.26 -2.60 -25.95
CA TYR A 638 3.66 -3.94 -25.97
C TYR A 638 4.14 -4.74 -27.19
N LEU A 639 4.11 -4.13 -28.37
CA LEU A 639 4.46 -4.82 -29.60
C LEU A 639 5.96 -5.18 -29.67
N ALA A 640 6.84 -4.46 -28.96
CA ALA A 640 8.25 -4.79 -28.84
C ALA A 640 8.55 -5.80 -27.72
N ALA A 641 7.72 -5.85 -26.68
CA ALA A 641 7.93 -6.63 -25.47
C ALA A 641 7.83 -8.14 -25.70
N ASP A 642 8.61 -8.89 -24.93
CA ASP A 642 8.51 -10.34 -24.78
C ASP A 642 7.66 -10.71 -23.55
N LEU A 643 7.50 -9.77 -22.60
CA LEU A 643 6.66 -9.91 -21.42
C LEU A 643 6.14 -8.53 -20.97
N PHE A 644 4.84 -8.44 -20.71
CA PHE A 644 4.22 -7.26 -20.08
C PHE A 644 4.04 -7.50 -18.58
N ALA A 645 4.42 -6.50 -17.77
CA ALA A 645 4.32 -6.52 -16.32
C ALA A 645 3.32 -5.46 -15.80
N CYS A 646 2.39 -5.88 -14.95
CA CYS A 646 1.47 -4.99 -14.21
C CYS A 646 1.67 -5.18 -12.70
N SER A 647 2.57 -4.43 -12.09
CA SER A 647 3.00 -4.59 -10.68
C SER A 647 2.16 -3.84 -9.66
N SER A 648 0.94 -3.48 -10.01
CA SER A 648 0.10 -2.58 -9.22
C SER A 648 -0.33 -3.16 -7.88
N TYR A 649 -0.57 -2.28 -6.91
CA TYR A 649 -1.22 -2.61 -5.64
C TYR A 649 -2.75 -2.47 -5.70
N GLU A 650 -3.26 -1.67 -6.63
CA GLU A 650 -4.70 -1.43 -6.78
C GLU A 650 -5.02 -1.24 -8.26
N GLU A 651 -6.02 -1.94 -8.80
CA GLU A 651 -6.53 -1.79 -10.16
C GLU A 651 -8.00 -2.17 -10.26
N SER A 652 -8.85 -1.30 -10.80
CA SER A 652 -10.24 -1.66 -11.07
C SER A 652 -10.37 -2.51 -12.33
N SER A 653 -10.13 -1.93 -13.50
CA SER A 653 -10.25 -2.62 -14.79
C SER A 653 -9.14 -2.09 -15.71
N PRO A 654 -7.88 -2.51 -15.48
CA PRO A 654 -6.71 -1.85 -16.05
C PRO A 654 -6.66 -2.03 -17.57
N ARG A 655 -6.76 -0.90 -18.29
CA ARG A 655 -6.63 -0.84 -19.75
C ARG A 655 -5.39 -1.55 -20.29
N VAL A 656 -4.28 -1.41 -19.56
CA VAL A 656 -3.00 -2.00 -19.92
C VAL A 656 -3.03 -3.53 -20.00
N VAL A 657 -3.89 -4.18 -19.20
CA VAL A 657 -4.08 -5.63 -19.27
C VAL A 657 -4.90 -5.99 -20.52
N PHE A 658 -5.98 -5.27 -20.83
CA PHE A 658 -6.74 -5.53 -22.06
C PHE A 658 -5.91 -5.30 -23.33
N GLU A 659 -5.08 -4.25 -23.35
CA GLU A 659 -4.17 -3.96 -24.46
C GLU A 659 -3.13 -5.08 -24.63
N ALA A 660 -2.56 -5.60 -23.54
CA ALA A 660 -1.65 -6.74 -23.59
C ALA A 660 -2.35 -8.03 -24.07
N MET A 661 -3.57 -8.29 -23.59
CA MET A 661 -4.39 -9.42 -24.03
C MET A 661 -4.66 -9.31 -25.54
N ALA A 662 -5.12 -8.14 -26.00
CA ALA A 662 -5.36 -7.89 -27.41
C ALA A 662 -4.06 -8.00 -28.22
N LEU A 663 -2.94 -7.43 -27.82
CA LEU A 663 -1.70 -7.56 -28.60
C LEU A 663 -1.01 -8.93 -28.48
N GLY A 664 -1.61 -9.90 -27.75
CA GLY A 664 -1.08 -11.24 -27.62
C GLY A 664 0.27 -11.28 -26.90
N VAL A 665 0.50 -10.36 -25.96
CA VAL A 665 1.74 -10.27 -25.18
C VAL A 665 1.60 -11.09 -23.90
N PRO A 666 2.59 -11.92 -23.52
CA PRO A 666 2.59 -12.62 -22.24
C PRO A 666 2.41 -11.65 -21.06
N ILE A 667 1.61 -12.04 -20.07
CA ILE A 667 1.21 -11.17 -18.95
C ILE A 667 1.73 -11.75 -17.63
N ILE A 668 2.47 -10.94 -16.88
CA ILE A 668 2.73 -11.12 -15.45
C ILE A 668 2.09 -9.95 -14.70
N ALA A 669 1.24 -10.21 -13.72
CA ALA A 669 0.49 -9.15 -13.05
C ALA A 669 0.24 -9.42 -11.56
N SER A 670 0.07 -8.36 -10.78
CA SER A 670 -0.40 -8.48 -9.41
C SER A 670 -1.86 -8.97 -9.39
N ALA A 671 -2.16 -9.94 -8.52
CA ALA A 671 -3.50 -10.44 -8.24
C ALA A 671 -4.28 -9.45 -7.36
N VAL A 672 -4.56 -8.26 -7.90
CA VAL A 672 -5.23 -7.17 -7.17
C VAL A 672 -6.57 -6.83 -7.79
N HIS A 673 -7.59 -6.72 -6.93
CA HIS A 673 -8.93 -6.23 -7.27
C HIS A 673 -9.47 -6.86 -8.55
N GLY A 674 -9.58 -6.11 -9.65
CA GLY A 674 -10.23 -6.61 -10.86
C GLY A 674 -9.30 -7.35 -11.82
N VAL A 675 -7.97 -7.35 -11.60
CA VAL A 675 -7.04 -8.10 -12.47
C VAL A 675 -7.42 -9.58 -12.59
N PRO A 676 -7.74 -10.31 -11.49
CA PRO A 676 -8.21 -11.69 -11.57
C PRO A 676 -9.56 -11.90 -12.29
N GLU A 677 -10.37 -10.85 -12.47
CA GLU A 677 -11.62 -10.91 -13.25
C GLU A 677 -11.33 -10.81 -14.76
N LEU A 678 -10.26 -10.10 -15.13
CA LEU A 678 -9.81 -9.93 -16.52
C LEU A 678 -9.05 -11.17 -17.00
N VAL A 679 -8.10 -11.67 -16.22
CA VAL A 679 -7.21 -12.80 -16.55
C VAL A 679 -7.06 -13.73 -15.35
N ARG A 680 -6.94 -15.04 -15.55
CA ARG A 680 -6.82 -16.03 -14.47
C ARG A 680 -5.41 -16.61 -14.41
N ASP A 681 -4.95 -16.87 -13.19
CA ASP A 681 -3.62 -17.42 -12.95
C ASP A 681 -3.43 -18.78 -13.62
N GLY A 682 -2.29 -18.97 -14.29
CA GLY A 682 -1.94 -20.18 -15.03
C GLY A 682 -2.77 -20.46 -16.29
N LEU A 683 -3.80 -19.65 -16.57
CA LEU A 683 -4.67 -19.78 -17.74
C LEU A 683 -4.38 -18.71 -18.78
N GLU A 684 -4.54 -17.44 -18.43
CA GLU A 684 -4.28 -16.30 -19.33
C GLU A 684 -3.08 -15.46 -18.90
N ALA A 685 -2.67 -15.54 -17.63
CA ALA A 685 -1.57 -14.75 -17.10
C ALA A 685 -0.86 -15.51 -15.96
N CYS A 686 0.33 -15.03 -15.59
CA CYS A 686 0.96 -15.34 -14.30
C CYS A 686 0.53 -14.28 -13.28
N LEU A 687 -0.31 -14.65 -12.32
CA LEU A 687 -0.74 -13.74 -11.27
C LEU A 687 0.07 -13.95 -9.99
N LEU A 688 0.51 -12.87 -9.37
CA LEU A 688 1.35 -12.88 -8.18
C LEU A 688 0.80 -11.97 -7.10
N PRO A 689 1.10 -12.21 -5.81
CA PRO A 689 0.74 -11.26 -4.76
C PRO A 689 1.36 -9.88 -5.02
N PRO A 690 0.64 -8.78 -4.77
CA PRO A 690 1.20 -7.43 -4.92
C PRO A 690 2.34 -7.19 -3.92
N GLY A 691 3.46 -6.63 -4.39
CA GLY A 691 4.59 -6.26 -3.53
C GLY A 691 5.45 -7.42 -3.03
N ASP A 692 5.13 -8.67 -3.40
CA ASP A 692 5.93 -9.84 -3.02
C ASP A 692 7.15 -9.98 -3.94
N THR A 693 8.26 -9.38 -3.52
CA THR A 693 9.53 -9.36 -4.26
C THR A 693 10.00 -10.76 -4.66
N VAL A 694 9.77 -11.78 -3.82
CA VAL A 694 10.23 -13.15 -4.07
C VAL A 694 9.36 -13.80 -5.13
N ALA A 695 8.04 -13.75 -4.97
CA ALA A 695 7.10 -14.30 -5.94
C ALA A 695 7.28 -13.65 -7.33
N TRP A 696 7.55 -12.34 -7.37
CA TRP A 696 7.86 -11.60 -8.60
C TRP A 696 9.17 -12.02 -9.25
N ALA A 697 10.25 -12.14 -8.48
CA ALA A 697 11.53 -12.62 -9.02
C ALA A 697 11.40 -14.04 -9.61
N ASP A 698 10.72 -14.95 -8.90
CA ASP A 698 10.55 -16.34 -9.32
C ASP A 698 9.59 -16.46 -10.54
N GLY A 699 8.53 -15.64 -10.58
CA GLY A 699 7.63 -15.54 -11.73
C GLY A 699 8.32 -15.01 -12.98
N LEU A 700 9.13 -13.95 -12.84
CA LEU A 700 9.97 -13.42 -13.92
C LEU A 700 10.96 -14.47 -14.41
N ALA A 701 11.69 -15.12 -13.50
CA ALA A 701 12.66 -16.17 -13.84
C ALA A 701 12.01 -17.29 -14.66
N ARG A 702 10.84 -17.77 -14.24
CA ARG A 702 10.10 -18.83 -14.94
C ARG A 702 9.75 -18.45 -16.39
N LEU A 703 9.14 -17.29 -16.58
CA LEU A 703 8.68 -16.85 -17.91
C LEU A 703 9.85 -16.45 -18.83
N LEU A 704 10.91 -15.86 -18.29
CA LEU A 704 12.11 -15.49 -19.06
C LEU A 704 12.95 -16.71 -19.43
N ALA A 705 13.06 -17.71 -18.55
CA ALA A 705 13.76 -18.96 -18.83
C ALA A 705 13.01 -19.84 -19.85
N THR A 706 11.67 -19.83 -19.82
CA THR A 706 10.83 -20.65 -20.71
C THR A 706 9.77 -19.80 -21.44
N PRO A 707 10.15 -19.03 -22.49
CA PRO A 707 9.23 -18.11 -23.18
C PRO A 707 8.02 -18.78 -23.86
N THR A 708 8.08 -20.09 -24.13
CA THR A 708 6.94 -20.85 -24.68
C THR A 708 5.73 -20.82 -23.74
N VAL A 709 5.95 -20.95 -22.44
CA VAL A 709 4.88 -20.89 -21.42
C VAL A 709 4.16 -19.55 -21.49
N GLY A 710 4.91 -18.44 -21.59
CA GLY A 710 4.33 -17.11 -21.73
C GLY A 710 3.48 -16.97 -22.99
N ARG A 711 3.93 -17.51 -24.14
CA ARG A 711 3.18 -17.45 -25.41
C ARG A 711 1.87 -18.24 -25.36
N GLU A 712 1.85 -19.39 -24.69
CA GLU A 712 0.63 -20.18 -24.52
C GLU A 712 -0.42 -19.44 -23.67
N LEU A 713 0.01 -18.79 -22.58
CA LEU A 713 -0.85 -17.93 -21.77
C LEU A 713 -1.40 -16.76 -22.59
N ALA A 714 -0.52 -16.08 -23.35
CA ALA A 714 -0.89 -14.94 -24.18
C ALA A 714 -1.93 -15.29 -25.26
N ALA A 715 -1.83 -16.45 -25.90
CA ALA A 715 -2.79 -16.92 -26.88
C ALA A 715 -4.20 -17.10 -26.28
N ARG A 716 -4.28 -17.64 -25.06
CA ARG A 716 -5.55 -17.78 -24.32
C ARG A 716 -6.09 -16.42 -23.88
N ALA A 717 -5.20 -15.52 -23.44
CA ALA A 717 -5.53 -14.15 -23.08
C ALA A 717 -6.16 -13.38 -24.26
N ARG A 718 -5.56 -13.50 -25.45
CA ARG A 718 -6.07 -12.93 -26.70
C ARG A 718 -7.45 -13.48 -27.05
N ALA A 719 -7.62 -14.80 -27.05
CA ALA A 719 -8.92 -15.42 -27.31
C ALA A 719 -10.00 -14.95 -26.31
N ARG A 720 -9.64 -14.73 -25.05
CA ARG A 720 -10.56 -14.17 -24.05
C ARG A 720 -10.92 -12.71 -24.36
N ALA A 721 -9.96 -11.88 -24.78
CA ALA A 721 -10.23 -10.50 -25.18
C ALA A 721 -11.22 -10.42 -26.34
N GLU A 722 -11.02 -11.22 -27.39
CA GLU A 722 -11.91 -11.29 -28.55
C GLU A 722 -13.33 -11.70 -28.17
N ASN A 723 -13.47 -12.72 -27.31
CA ASN A 723 -14.76 -13.30 -26.98
C ASN A 723 -15.55 -12.53 -25.90
N GLN A 724 -14.87 -11.82 -24.98
CA GLN A 724 -15.53 -11.23 -23.80
C GLN A 724 -15.37 -9.72 -23.68
N PHE A 725 -14.32 -9.14 -24.28
CA PHE A 725 -13.92 -7.75 -24.05
C PHE A 725 -13.85 -6.91 -25.33
N ALA A 726 -14.21 -7.46 -26.50
CA ALA A 726 -14.22 -6.73 -27.75
C ALA A 726 -15.19 -5.53 -27.70
N ALA A 727 -14.69 -4.35 -28.07
CA ALA A 727 -15.41 -3.09 -27.99
C ALA A 727 -16.83 -3.12 -28.59
N PRO A 728 -17.08 -3.69 -29.80
CA PRO A 728 -18.43 -3.69 -30.38
C PRO A 728 -19.49 -4.34 -29.48
N ALA A 729 -19.15 -5.45 -28.82
CA ALA A 729 -20.08 -6.18 -27.96
C ALA A 729 -20.24 -5.52 -26.59
N VAL A 730 -19.15 -5.04 -26.00
CA VAL A 730 -19.17 -4.45 -24.65
C VAL A 730 -19.74 -3.04 -24.65
N MET A 731 -19.39 -2.20 -25.63
CA MET A 731 -19.87 -0.82 -25.73
C MET A 731 -21.40 -0.76 -25.87
N ALA A 732 -22.01 -1.72 -26.57
CA ALA A 732 -23.46 -1.85 -26.64
C ALA A 732 -24.12 -1.96 -25.26
N ARG A 733 -23.45 -2.58 -24.28
CA ARG A 733 -23.92 -2.68 -22.89
C ARG A 733 -23.87 -1.34 -22.15
N HIS A 734 -22.82 -0.55 -22.39
CA HIS A 734 -22.70 0.79 -21.83
C HIS A 734 -23.76 1.74 -22.39
N LEU A 735 -24.01 1.69 -23.70
CA LEU A 735 -25.10 2.45 -24.33
C LEU A 735 -26.47 2.02 -23.78
N ALA A 736 -26.70 0.72 -23.62
CA ALA A 736 -27.92 0.20 -23.01
C ALA A 736 -28.12 0.66 -21.56
N LEU A 737 -27.04 0.73 -20.79
CA LEU A 737 -27.07 1.24 -19.42
C LEU A 737 -27.38 2.75 -19.39
N ALA A 738 -26.82 3.54 -20.30
CA ALA A 738 -27.12 4.96 -20.44
C ALA A 738 -28.60 5.19 -20.78
N ALA A 739 -29.17 4.43 -21.72
CA ALA A 739 -30.59 4.48 -22.04
C ALA A 739 -31.46 4.14 -20.81
N THR A 740 -31.06 3.15 -20.02
CA THR A 740 -31.79 2.75 -18.81
C THR A 740 -31.73 3.84 -17.73
N ALA A 741 -30.57 4.47 -17.53
CA ALA A 741 -30.40 5.56 -16.56
C ALA A 741 -31.28 6.77 -16.90
N ALA A 742 -31.41 7.10 -18.20
CA ALA A 742 -32.18 8.24 -18.66
C ALA A 742 -33.69 8.14 -18.38
N LEU A 743 -34.23 6.92 -18.24
CA LEU A 743 -35.66 6.70 -17.99
C LEU A 743 -36.12 7.01 -16.56
N ARG A 744 -35.19 7.24 -15.61
CA ARG A 744 -35.38 7.28 -14.15
C ARG A 744 -35.94 5.97 -13.58
N PRO A 745 -35.31 5.35 -12.57
CA PRO A 745 -35.97 4.30 -11.81
C PRO A 745 -37.14 4.93 -11.03
N GLY A 746 -38.34 4.34 -11.18
CA GLY A 746 -39.54 4.73 -10.42
C GLY A 746 -39.42 4.55 -8.91
#